data_AF-A0A2E4YRD6-F1
#
_entry.id   AF-A0A2E4YRD6-F1
#
_cell.length_a   1.000
_cell.length_b   1.000
_cell.length_c   1.000
_cell.angle_alpha   90.00
_cell.angle_beta   90.00
_cell.angle_gamma   90.00
#
_symmetry.space_group_name_H-M   'P 1'
#
loop_
_entity.id
_entity.type
_entity.pdbx_description
1 polymer ?
#
loop_
_entity_poly.entity_id
_entity_poly.type
_entity_poly.pdbx_seq_one_letter_code
_entity_poly.pdbx_strand_id
1 'polypeptide(L)'
;MGESTKNKVLLIGWDAADWKVIMPLIKQGKMPTLAKFISEGTYGKIQTLDPPLSPMLWTSMATGYRADKHGILGFIEPLADNSGVRPVTSTSRKVRAIWNILHNQGKKSNVVGWWPSNPAEPINGVMVSNLYQLANKPISEKWEMPDGTVHPKSMEDVLKEFRVHPQELTGNHLVPFISNLKKIDTTKDKRVSSVAKTLANAASIHAASTYLQRETDWDFMAIYHDAIDHFCHSAMKFHPPQRPGIPDDLYDNYKGVVEAGYMFHDMMLDRTLSMVDDNTTVVIVSDHGFHSDHLRPRYLIKEPAAPAQEHSPFGIFCVRGPGIKKAEVIHGASVLDVTPTLLTLFDLPVGKNMEGKPLVQIFENPIEPKYIDDWEKVEGDFGMHDKSFVDDPWAEQEAMQQLIELGYIEAPNENTANRIETSKNESQYYLSRNLIDAKKFPKAIEVLEPLVDNNPREIRYGQRLAFCYLSTNKLKKCRLLIDQLKEIQKQIEAEEKELSEDEIKKKKQSFIREAELPNYLKYIEGLLFMKVNKWVKALKLLNQVSEKVPNNIDVHLNIGKACLHRQLWDDAQSAFIMALSIDDTNSVAHHGLGISLLRRGVFEAALDEFFLALETNYAYPSAHYHIGETLVRLNKYKEAEQAFKAAVSLAPGMTKGHKWLADLYQNELSDPQKAKVHLDFLSNNIKGEIIIVSGLPRSGTSMMMQILSAGGLDILTDKKRTPDDNNPRGYFEYEPVKKLMIDKSWLPQAKGKVVKVIAQLIPYLPSNFNYKIVFMRRPMDEVLKSQQVMLGKEKDVKSKAFPSGLNNAFQKQLNRVDEWIESQANIDVININYKDIISSPENELESLVSFLDKPLEIDKLKSAIDKKLYRNKS
;
A
#
# COMPACT_ATOMS: atom_id res chain seq x y z
N MET A 1 7.82 43.50 -24.16
CA MET A 1 7.62 42.86 -22.85
C MET A 1 6.15 42.51 -22.77
N GLY A 2 5.79 41.25 -22.99
CA GLY A 2 4.39 40.82 -22.93
C GLY A 2 3.92 40.88 -21.48
N GLU A 3 2.72 41.41 -21.24
CA GLU A 3 2.05 41.36 -19.95
C GLU A 3 2.06 39.90 -19.45
N SER A 4 2.78 39.62 -18.36
CA SER A 4 2.70 38.28 -17.76
C SER A 4 1.29 38.12 -17.23
N THR A 5 0.50 37.24 -17.83
CA THR A 5 -0.82 36.88 -17.30
C THR A 5 -0.64 36.49 -15.83
N LYS A 6 -1.32 37.22 -14.94
CA LYS A 6 -1.20 37.04 -13.50
C LYS A 6 -1.86 35.71 -13.14
N ASN A 7 -1.09 34.64 -13.02
CA ASN A 7 -1.62 33.32 -12.67
C ASN A 7 -2.20 33.39 -11.23
N LYS A 8 -3.52 33.31 -11.11
CA LYS A 8 -4.21 33.16 -9.83
C LYS A 8 -4.57 31.71 -9.59
N VAL A 9 -4.46 31.25 -8.35
CA VAL A 9 -4.85 29.89 -7.97
C VAL A 9 -5.77 29.89 -6.75
N LEU A 10 -6.94 29.27 -6.89
CA LEU A 10 -7.89 29.03 -5.81
C LEU A 10 -7.90 27.53 -5.48
N LEU A 11 -7.44 27.18 -4.28
CA LEU A 11 -7.45 25.84 -3.72
C LEU A 11 -8.61 25.69 -2.75
N ILE A 12 -9.49 24.72 -2.98
CA ILE A 12 -10.63 24.40 -2.13
C ILE A 12 -10.41 22.99 -1.58
N GLY A 13 -10.23 22.89 -0.27
CA GLY A 13 -10.21 21.64 0.48
C GLY A 13 -11.59 21.26 0.96
N TRP A 14 -12.08 20.10 0.55
CA TRP A 14 -13.24 19.44 1.14
C TRP A 14 -12.75 18.25 1.95
N ASP A 15 -12.76 18.34 3.27
CA ASP A 15 -12.37 17.21 4.11
C ASP A 15 -13.32 16.02 3.88
N ALA A 16 -12.76 14.82 3.74
CA ALA A 16 -13.50 13.57 3.62
C ALA A 16 -14.42 13.38 2.39
N ALA A 17 -14.25 14.17 1.31
CA ALA A 17 -15.06 14.03 0.11
C ALA A 17 -14.72 12.77 -0.69
N ASP A 18 -15.74 11.96 -1.02
CA ASP A 18 -15.58 10.68 -1.73
C ASP A 18 -16.43 10.60 -3.01
N TRP A 19 -15.81 10.12 -4.10
CA TRP A 19 -16.47 9.91 -5.38
C TRP A 19 -17.66 8.94 -5.32
N LYS A 20 -17.68 8.00 -4.37
CA LYS A 20 -18.78 7.05 -4.15
C LYS A 20 -20.06 7.73 -3.67
N VAL A 21 -19.96 8.91 -3.06
CA VAL A 21 -21.14 9.74 -2.72
C VAL A 21 -21.42 10.74 -3.84
N ILE A 22 -20.38 11.39 -4.38
CA ILE A 22 -20.51 12.43 -5.40
C ILE A 22 -21.13 11.91 -6.70
N MET A 23 -20.63 10.80 -7.25
CA MET A 23 -21.05 10.34 -8.58
C MET A 23 -22.54 9.95 -8.63
N PRO A 24 -23.10 9.24 -7.63
CA PRO A 24 -24.55 9.04 -7.54
C PRO A 24 -25.35 10.35 -7.48
N LEU A 25 -24.87 11.36 -6.75
CA LEU A 25 -25.55 12.65 -6.64
C LEU A 25 -25.51 13.44 -7.95
N ILE A 26 -24.37 13.46 -8.64
CA ILE A 26 -24.24 14.05 -9.98
C ILE A 26 -25.20 13.37 -10.96
N LYS A 27 -25.26 12.03 -10.96
CA LYS A 27 -26.17 11.26 -11.82
C LYS A 27 -27.64 11.57 -11.55
N GLN A 28 -27.98 11.91 -10.30
CA GLN A 28 -29.33 12.35 -9.90
C GLN A 28 -29.60 13.84 -10.18
N GLY A 29 -28.63 14.60 -10.69
CA GLY A 29 -28.75 16.04 -10.91
C GLY A 29 -28.71 16.88 -9.63
N LYS A 30 -28.23 16.32 -8.52
CA LYS A 30 -28.19 16.97 -7.20
C LYS A 30 -26.91 17.78 -6.93
N MET A 31 -25.88 17.62 -7.76
CA MET A 31 -24.61 18.38 -7.69
C MET A 31 -24.26 18.98 -9.07
N PRO A 32 -25.10 19.86 -9.62
CA PRO A 32 -24.91 20.41 -10.97
C PRO A 32 -23.62 21.23 -11.11
N THR A 33 -23.16 21.90 -10.05
CA THR A 33 -21.99 22.78 -10.12
C THR A 33 -20.72 21.96 -10.28
N LEU A 34 -20.51 20.96 -9.42
CA LEU A 34 -19.37 20.06 -9.53
C LEU A 34 -19.42 19.25 -10.82
N ALA A 35 -20.61 18.80 -11.25
CA ALA A 35 -20.78 18.11 -12.53
C ALA A 35 -20.28 18.96 -13.71
N LYS A 36 -20.65 20.25 -13.75
CA LYS A 36 -20.15 21.19 -14.75
C LYS A 36 -18.64 21.39 -14.60
N PHE A 37 -18.15 21.61 -13.38
CA PHE A 37 -16.73 21.83 -13.09
C PHE A 37 -15.84 20.71 -13.63
N ILE A 38 -16.20 19.45 -13.38
CA ILE A 38 -15.41 18.30 -13.83
C ILE A 38 -15.53 18.06 -15.35
N SER A 39 -16.66 18.43 -15.97
CA SER A 39 -16.83 18.34 -17.43
C SER A 39 -15.96 19.36 -18.19
N GLU A 40 -15.66 20.48 -17.54
CA GLU A 40 -14.83 21.57 -18.09
C GLU A 40 -13.38 21.49 -17.66
N GLY A 41 -13.02 20.50 -16.83
CA GLY A 41 -11.70 20.37 -16.22
C GLY A 41 -11.19 18.94 -16.22
N THR A 42 -10.18 18.70 -15.39
CA THR A 42 -9.59 17.38 -15.15
C THR A 42 -9.94 16.93 -13.74
N TYR A 43 -10.24 15.64 -13.54
CA TYR A 43 -10.57 15.11 -12.22
C TYR A 43 -10.01 13.70 -12.00
N GLY A 44 -9.98 13.24 -10.76
CA GLY A 44 -9.48 11.91 -10.43
C GLY A 44 -9.51 11.59 -8.96
N LYS A 45 -9.08 10.38 -8.61
CA LYS A 45 -8.84 9.97 -7.23
C LYS A 45 -7.45 10.46 -6.79
N ILE A 46 -7.33 10.89 -5.55
CA ILE A 46 -6.05 11.19 -4.91
C ILE A 46 -5.82 10.23 -3.75
N GLN A 47 -4.65 9.59 -3.72
CA GLN A 47 -4.29 8.62 -2.70
C GLN A 47 -3.89 9.30 -1.40
N THR A 48 -4.50 8.87 -0.30
CA THR A 48 -4.17 9.31 1.07
C THR A 48 -2.84 8.74 1.57
N LEU A 49 -2.38 9.17 2.74
CA LEU A 49 -1.20 8.61 3.44
C LEU A 49 -1.62 7.79 4.67
N ASP A 50 -0.76 6.88 5.12
CA ASP A 50 -0.93 6.20 6.41
C ASP A 50 -0.05 6.86 7.50
N PRO A 51 -0.59 7.17 8.69
CA PRO A 51 -1.99 7.06 9.09
C PRO A 51 -2.87 8.16 8.45
N PRO A 52 -4.17 7.89 8.20
CA PRO A 52 -5.08 8.86 7.59
C PRO A 52 -5.62 9.86 8.63
N LEU A 53 -4.73 10.65 9.24
CA LEU A 53 -5.10 11.67 10.21
C LEU A 53 -5.07 13.05 9.56
N SER A 54 -6.21 13.73 9.51
CA SER A 54 -6.38 15.04 8.86
C SER A 54 -5.28 16.07 9.18
N PRO A 55 -4.84 16.31 10.44
CA PRO A 55 -3.75 17.25 10.70
C PRO A 55 -2.42 16.86 10.02
N MET A 56 -2.13 15.57 9.88
CA MET A 56 -0.96 15.09 9.15
C MET A 56 -1.13 15.24 7.64
N LEU A 57 -2.31 14.92 7.13
CA LEU A 57 -2.61 14.91 5.69
C LEU A 57 -2.70 16.32 5.11
N TRP A 58 -3.45 17.23 5.72
CA TRP A 58 -3.57 18.62 5.27
C TRP A 58 -2.25 19.39 5.39
N THR A 59 -1.42 19.06 6.39
CA THR A 59 -0.05 19.58 6.46
C THR A 59 0.82 19.00 5.35
N SER A 60 0.72 17.69 5.07
CA SER A 60 1.45 17.06 3.95
C SER A 60 1.07 17.68 2.62
N MET A 61 -0.22 17.97 2.43
CA MET A 61 -0.77 18.60 1.23
C MET A 61 -0.29 20.04 1.06
N ALA A 62 -0.22 20.82 2.15
CA ALA A 62 0.24 22.21 2.13
C ALA A 62 1.77 22.33 1.96
N THR A 63 2.53 21.30 2.31
CA THR A 63 4.01 21.35 2.34
C THR A 63 4.69 20.51 1.26
N GLY A 64 4.02 19.50 0.70
CA GLY A 64 4.64 18.52 -0.20
C GLY A 64 5.55 17.51 0.51
N TYR A 65 5.56 17.51 1.84
CA TYR A 65 6.38 16.63 2.68
C TYR A 65 5.53 15.67 3.51
N ARG A 66 6.15 14.58 3.97
CA ARG A 66 5.54 13.66 4.94
C ARG A 66 5.76 14.11 6.40
N ALA A 67 5.06 13.45 7.31
CA ALA A 67 5.09 13.73 8.74
C ALA A 67 6.47 13.60 9.41
N ASP A 68 7.34 12.71 8.91
CA ASP A 68 8.73 12.62 9.38
C ASP A 68 9.55 13.90 9.09
N LYS A 69 9.06 14.77 8.21
CA LYS A 69 9.67 16.06 7.86
C LYS A 69 8.92 17.23 8.45
N HIS A 70 7.61 17.35 8.19
CA HIS A 70 6.83 18.50 8.66
C HIS A 70 6.56 18.49 10.16
N GLY A 71 6.71 17.34 10.84
CA GLY A 71 6.71 17.24 12.30
C GLY A 71 5.34 17.18 12.98
N ILE A 72 4.24 17.26 12.23
CA ILE A 72 2.89 17.06 12.75
C ILE A 72 2.63 15.56 12.79
N LEU A 73 2.47 15.00 13.99
CA LEU A 73 2.40 13.56 14.22
C LEU A 73 1.04 13.08 14.74
N GLY A 74 0.02 13.94 14.78
CA GLY A 74 -1.30 13.60 15.29
C GLY A 74 -2.14 14.84 15.59
N PHE A 75 -3.17 14.67 16.41
CA PHE A 75 -4.07 15.77 16.81
C PHE A 75 -3.56 16.59 18.00
N ILE A 76 -2.71 16.00 18.84
CA ILE A 76 -2.12 16.64 20.02
C ILE A 76 -0.62 16.37 20.10
N GLU A 77 0.05 17.23 20.83
CA GLU A 77 1.46 17.11 21.20
C GLU A 77 1.70 17.50 22.66
N PRO A 78 2.78 17.01 23.30
CA PRO A 78 3.21 17.51 24.60
C PRO A 78 3.66 18.97 24.54
N LEU A 79 3.39 19.73 25.60
CA LEU A 79 4.00 21.05 25.79
C LEU A 79 5.52 20.94 25.98
N ALA A 80 6.26 21.96 25.55
CA ALA A 80 7.73 21.97 25.59
C ALA A 80 8.30 21.83 27.01
N ASP A 81 7.59 22.35 28.01
CA ASP A 81 7.93 22.27 29.43
C ASP A 81 7.44 20.97 30.11
N ASN A 82 6.76 20.08 29.37
CA ASN A 82 6.07 18.88 29.87
C ASN A 82 5.02 19.17 30.96
N SER A 83 4.42 20.35 30.98
CA SER A 83 3.32 20.67 31.93
C SER A 83 1.97 20.04 31.53
N GLY A 84 1.83 19.63 30.26
CA GLY A 84 0.60 19.05 29.74
C GLY A 84 0.69 18.67 28.26
N VAL A 85 -0.47 18.58 27.62
CA VAL A 85 -0.64 18.34 26.18
C VAL A 85 -1.51 19.43 25.59
N ARG A 86 -1.26 19.76 24.33
CA ARG A 86 -2.02 20.76 23.56
C ARG A 86 -2.38 20.22 22.18
N PRO A 87 -3.40 20.77 21.50
CA PRO A 87 -3.63 20.51 20.08
C PRO A 87 -2.43 20.90 19.24
N VAL A 88 -2.25 20.25 18.09
CA VAL A 88 -1.25 20.72 17.11
C VAL A 88 -1.68 22.03 16.48
N THR A 89 -0.75 22.96 16.35
CA THR A 89 -0.97 24.35 15.89
C THR A 89 -0.11 24.66 14.66
N SER A 90 -0.24 25.86 14.10
CA SER A 90 0.65 26.34 13.03
C SER A 90 2.11 26.35 13.49
N THR A 91 2.37 26.60 14.78
CA THR A 91 3.72 26.64 15.37
C THR A 91 4.34 25.25 15.57
N SER A 92 3.54 24.17 15.53
CA SER A 92 4.04 22.78 15.57
C SER A 92 4.73 22.36 14.26
N ARG A 93 4.44 23.04 13.14
CA ARG A 93 4.95 22.70 11.80
C ARG A 93 6.42 23.09 11.65
N LYS A 94 7.26 22.15 11.21
CA LYS A 94 8.73 22.32 11.11
C LYS A 94 9.24 22.75 9.73
N VAL A 95 8.36 22.86 8.74
CA VAL A 95 8.70 23.16 7.35
C VAL A 95 7.72 24.19 6.77
N ARG A 96 8.11 24.83 5.67
CA ARG A 96 7.33 25.86 4.99
C ARG A 96 6.15 25.24 4.25
N ALA A 97 4.98 25.84 4.41
CA ALA A 97 3.81 25.57 3.57
C ALA A 97 3.86 26.41 2.30
N ILE A 98 3.01 26.09 1.33
CA ILE A 98 2.94 26.79 0.03
C ILE A 98 2.74 28.29 0.19
N TRP A 99 1.87 28.75 1.09
CA TRP A 99 1.66 30.18 1.33
C TRP A 99 2.89 30.89 1.93
N ASN A 100 3.75 30.17 2.68
CA ASN A 100 5.01 30.71 3.17
C ASN A 100 6.00 30.93 2.02
N ILE A 101 6.09 29.94 1.11
CA ILE A 101 6.90 30.05 -0.11
C ILE A 101 6.40 31.21 -0.98
N LEU A 102 5.08 31.32 -1.17
CA LEU A 102 4.48 32.39 -1.95
C LEU A 102 4.69 33.77 -1.32
N HIS A 103 4.58 33.88 0.01
CA HIS A 103 4.95 35.10 0.75
C HIS A 103 6.39 35.51 0.43
N ASN A 104 7.35 34.58 0.53
CA ASN A 104 8.76 34.84 0.24
C ASN A 104 8.98 35.32 -1.21
N GLN A 105 8.14 34.84 -2.14
CA GLN A 105 8.15 35.26 -3.55
C GLN A 105 7.31 36.51 -3.82
N GLY A 106 6.89 37.24 -2.78
CA GLY A 106 6.15 38.50 -2.88
C GLY A 106 4.70 38.36 -3.33
N LYS A 107 4.15 37.14 -3.34
CA LYS A 107 2.76 36.87 -3.74
C LYS A 107 1.80 37.08 -2.55
N LYS A 108 0.60 37.54 -2.84
CA LYS A 108 -0.47 37.71 -1.85
C LYS A 108 -1.27 36.40 -1.69
N SER A 109 -1.39 35.91 -0.47
CA SER A 109 -2.11 34.68 -0.14
C SER A 109 -3.25 34.94 0.83
N ASN A 110 -4.45 34.46 0.50
CA ASN A 110 -5.56 34.34 1.44
C ASN A 110 -5.69 32.88 1.89
N VAL A 111 -5.69 32.59 3.18
CA VAL A 111 -5.82 31.22 3.71
C VAL A 111 -6.94 31.19 4.74
N VAL A 112 -8.00 30.44 4.49
CA VAL A 112 -9.23 30.46 5.29
C VAL A 112 -9.56 29.07 5.83
N GLY A 113 -9.55 28.93 7.15
CA GLY A 113 -9.95 27.73 7.87
C GLY A 113 -8.95 26.56 7.82
N TRP A 114 -7.81 26.69 7.11
CA TRP A 114 -6.90 25.57 6.86
C TRP A 114 -6.41 24.85 8.12
N TRP A 115 -6.43 23.52 8.16
CA TRP A 115 -6.03 22.80 9.37
C TRP A 115 -4.58 22.28 9.31
N PRO A 116 -3.73 22.49 10.34
CA PRO A 116 -3.86 23.46 11.43
C PRO A 116 -3.28 24.81 11.01
N SER A 117 -4.00 25.91 11.26
CA SER A 117 -3.54 27.27 10.94
C SER A 117 -3.75 28.28 12.07
N ASN A 118 -4.13 27.81 13.26
CA ASN A 118 -4.11 28.65 14.46
C ASN A 118 -2.77 28.50 15.20
N PRO A 119 -2.17 29.58 15.72
CA PRO A 119 -2.48 30.99 15.46
C PRO A 119 -2.27 31.37 13.99
N ALA A 120 -2.99 32.40 13.53
CA ALA A 120 -2.92 32.90 12.16
C ALA A 120 -1.54 33.47 11.85
N GLU A 121 -0.86 32.87 10.86
CA GLU A 121 0.48 33.26 10.43
C GLU A 121 0.50 34.65 9.78
N PRO A 122 1.58 35.43 9.99
CA PRO A 122 1.71 36.80 9.47
C PRO A 122 2.09 36.85 7.98
N ILE A 123 1.36 36.13 7.13
CA ILE A 123 1.61 36.06 5.69
C ILE A 123 1.28 37.39 4.97
N ASN A 124 1.71 37.50 3.72
CA ASN A 124 1.38 38.64 2.87
C ASN A 124 -0.02 38.40 2.29
N GLY A 125 -1.05 39.01 2.85
CA GLY A 125 -2.45 38.73 2.56
C GLY A 125 -3.24 38.49 3.86
N VAL A 126 -4.30 37.68 3.81
CA VAL A 126 -5.17 37.43 4.97
C VAL A 126 -5.15 35.96 5.38
N MET A 127 -4.88 35.66 6.64
CA MET A 127 -5.08 34.32 7.21
C MET A 127 -6.23 34.34 8.22
N VAL A 128 -7.17 33.42 8.05
CA VAL A 128 -8.26 33.13 8.97
C VAL A 128 -8.06 31.70 9.46
N SER A 129 -7.86 31.52 10.77
CA SER A 129 -7.46 30.25 11.34
C SER A 129 -8.59 29.23 11.38
N ASN A 130 -8.26 27.95 11.54
CA ASN A 130 -9.25 26.87 11.72
C ASN A 130 -10.08 26.96 13.03
N LEU A 131 -9.83 27.93 13.91
CA LEU A 131 -10.62 28.18 15.12
C LEU A 131 -11.60 29.35 14.99
N TYR A 132 -11.52 30.14 13.90
CA TYR A 132 -12.36 31.32 13.66
C TYR A 132 -13.86 31.04 13.75
N GLN A 133 -14.31 29.91 13.20
CA GLN A 133 -15.71 29.53 13.09
C GLN A 133 -16.31 28.97 14.39
N LEU A 134 -15.50 28.77 15.44
CA LEU A 134 -15.98 28.12 16.66
C LEU A 134 -16.92 29.02 17.46
N ALA A 135 -18.06 28.45 17.85
CA ALA A 135 -18.98 29.00 18.83
C ALA A 135 -18.74 28.38 20.21
N ASN A 136 -18.03 29.11 21.07
CA ASN A 136 -17.53 28.62 22.36
C ASN A 136 -18.47 28.82 23.55
N LYS A 137 -19.53 29.62 23.39
CA LYS A 137 -20.50 29.94 24.43
C LYS A 137 -21.93 29.93 23.87
N PRO A 138 -22.97 29.76 24.71
CA PRO A 138 -24.35 29.92 24.28
C PRO A 138 -24.61 31.32 23.69
N ILE A 139 -25.56 31.44 22.76
CA ILE A 139 -25.92 32.70 22.11
C ILE A 139 -26.44 33.76 23.09
N SER A 140 -26.93 33.34 24.25
CA SER A 140 -27.36 34.23 25.33
C SER A 140 -26.20 34.93 26.04
N GLU A 141 -24.98 34.44 25.84
CA GLU A 141 -23.75 35.00 26.38
C GLU A 141 -22.92 35.67 25.29
N LYS A 142 -22.00 36.56 25.69
CA LYS A 142 -21.07 37.19 24.75
C LYS A 142 -20.04 36.15 24.28
N TRP A 143 -20.13 35.77 23.00
CA TRP A 143 -19.28 34.77 22.35
C TRP A 143 -18.25 35.44 21.42
N GLU A 144 -17.16 35.93 22.01
CA GLU A 144 -16.12 36.63 21.25
C GLU A 144 -15.37 35.70 20.31
N MET A 145 -14.80 36.27 19.25
CA MET A 145 -13.90 35.54 18.36
C MET A 145 -12.57 35.34 19.11
N PRO A 146 -12.00 34.13 19.16
CA PRO A 146 -10.73 33.92 19.86
C PRO A 146 -9.60 34.77 19.27
N ASP A 147 -8.70 35.23 20.14
CA ASP A 147 -7.55 36.05 19.73
C ASP A 147 -6.60 35.25 18.82
N GLY A 148 -5.92 35.95 17.91
CA GLY A 148 -4.94 35.32 17.01
C GLY A 148 -5.55 34.43 15.92
N THR A 149 -6.88 34.47 15.74
CA THR A 149 -7.57 33.72 14.68
C THR A 149 -7.56 34.43 13.33
N VAL A 150 -7.22 35.73 13.27
CA VAL A 150 -7.19 36.51 12.03
C VAL A 150 -5.90 37.31 11.93
N HIS A 151 -5.26 37.26 10.77
CA HIS A 151 -4.20 38.16 10.34
C HIS A 151 -4.57 38.78 8.98
N PRO A 152 -4.33 40.08 8.74
CA PRO A 152 -3.85 41.08 9.70
C PRO A 152 -4.96 41.49 10.68
N LYS A 153 -4.55 42.03 11.83
CA LYS A 153 -5.47 42.49 12.89
C LYS A 153 -6.56 43.46 12.39
N SER A 154 -6.27 44.25 11.36
CA SER A 154 -7.25 45.17 10.74
C SER A 154 -8.47 44.48 10.13
N MET A 155 -8.42 43.16 9.89
CA MET A 155 -9.54 42.38 9.37
C MET A 155 -10.42 41.76 10.46
N GLU A 156 -10.00 41.76 11.73
CA GLU A 156 -10.74 41.11 12.83
C GLU A 156 -12.17 41.65 12.98
N ASP A 157 -12.31 42.98 13.03
CA ASP A 157 -13.60 43.64 13.22
C ASP A 157 -14.59 43.40 12.08
N VAL A 158 -14.07 43.20 10.87
CA VAL A 158 -14.90 42.92 9.70
C VAL A 158 -15.28 41.45 9.68
N LEU A 159 -14.31 40.57 9.89
CA LEU A 159 -14.53 39.13 9.77
C LEU A 159 -15.38 38.57 10.92
N LYS A 160 -15.34 39.13 12.12
CA LYS A 160 -16.17 38.65 13.24
C LYS A 160 -17.68 38.68 12.92
N GLU A 161 -18.12 39.62 12.07
CA GLU A 161 -19.54 39.81 11.70
C GLU A 161 -20.07 38.71 10.75
N PHE A 162 -19.18 37.91 10.15
CA PHE A 162 -19.56 36.81 9.25
C PHE A 162 -19.69 35.46 9.97
N ARG A 163 -19.43 35.41 11.29
CA ARG A 163 -19.60 34.21 12.10
C ARG A 163 -21.09 33.95 12.35
N VAL A 164 -21.51 32.70 12.18
CA VAL A 164 -22.88 32.26 12.42
C VAL A 164 -22.90 31.41 13.69
N HIS A 165 -23.73 31.77 14.67
CA HIS A 165 -23.90 30.94 15.85
C HIS A 165 -24.85 29.74 15.55
N PRO A 166 -24.57 28.51 16.02
CA PRO A 166 -25.45 27.36 15.78
C PRO A 166 -26.91 27.55 16.23
N GLN A 167 -27.14 28.33 17.29
CA GLN A 167 -28.48 28.64 17.80
C GLN A 167 -29.24 29.72 17.00
N GLU A 168 -28.61 30.37 16.02
CA GLU A 168 -29.30 31.23 15.04
C GLU A 168 -30.03 30.40 13.97
N LEU A 169 -29.64 29.13 13.81
CA LEU A 169 -30.23 28.26 12.80
C LEU A 169 -31.63 27.78 13.22
N THR A 170 -32.62 28.18 12.42
CA THR A 170 -34.01 27.72 12.57
C THR A 170 -34.20 26.30 12.04
N GLY A 171 -35.32 25.67 12.41
CA GLY A 171 -35.70 24.36 11.86
C GLY A 171 -35.78 24.32 10.34
N ASN A 172 -36.10 25.43 9.66
CA ASN A 172 -36.14 25.49 8.20
C ASN A 172 -34.75 25.29 7.56
N HIS A 173 -33.68 25.71 8.26
CA HIS A 173 -32.32 25.47 7.80
C HIS A 173 -31.89 24.00 7.99
N LEU A 174 -32.47 23.31 8.98
CA LEU A 174 -32.09 21.94 9.35
C LEU A 174 -32.94 20.85 8.67
N VAL A 175 -34.19 21.15 8.30
CA VAL A 175 -35.10 20.20 7.62
C VAL A 175 -34.51 19.57 6.35
N PRO A 176 -33.75 20.28 5.49
CA PRO A 176 -33.08 19.66 4.34
C PRO A 176 -32.10 18.53 4.70
N PHE A 177 -31.51 18.59 5.90
CA PHE A 177 -30.60 17.57 6.41
C PHE A 177 -31.35 16.48 7.20
N ILE A 178 -32.36 16.88 7.98
CA ILE A 178 -33.10 16.04 8.91
C ILE A 178 -34.60 16.13 8.58
N SER A 179 -35.05 15.26 7.66
CA SER A 179 -36.41 15.32 7.10
C SER A 179 -37.53 15.22 8.15
N ASN A 180 -37.31 14.46 9.23
CA ASN A 180 -38.28 14.23 10.29
C ASN A 180 -38.07 15.11 11.54
N LEU A 181 -37.37 16.26 11.41
CA LEU A 181 -36.96 17.11 12.54
C LEU A 181 -38.07 17.37 13.58
N LYS A 182 -39.31 17.62 13.13
CA LYS A 182 -40.46 17.90 14.02
C LYS A 182 -40.84 16.74 14.97
N LYS A 183 -40.42 15.51 14.66
CA LYS A 183 -40.70 14.31 15.45
C LYS A 183 -39.58 14.01 16.46
N ILE A 184 -38.47 14.74 16.42
CA ILE A 184 -37.29 14.49 17.23
C ILE A 184 -37.35 15.37 18.49
N ASP A 185 -37.18 14.75 19.65
CA ASP A 185 -36.94 15.47 20.90
C ASP A 185 -35.49 15.99 20.92
N THR A 186 -35.30 17.22 20.47
CA THR A 186 -33.99 17.86 20.33
C THR A 186 -33.27 18.06 21.68
N THR A 187 -33.97 17.93 22.81
CA THR A 187 -33.34 17.99 24.14
C THR A 187 -32.61 16.69 24.50
N LYS A 188 -33.03 15.57 23.90
CA LYS A 188 -32.43 14.25 24.11
C LYS A 188 -31.48 13.86 23.00
N ASP A 189 -31.75 14.29 21.77
CA ASP A 189 -30.95 13.94 20.60
C ASP A 189 -29.96 15.02 20.19
N LYS A 190 -28.72 14.88 20.68
CA LYS A 190 -27.61 15.81 20.39
C LYS A 190 -27.16 15.82 18.92
N ARG A 191 -27.62 14.89 18.08
CA ARG A 191 -27.25 14.88 16.64
C ARG A 191 -27.83 16.09 15.91
N VAL A 192 -29.00 16.58 16.33
CA VAL A 192 -29.59 17.79 15.74
C VAL A 192 -28.69 19.00 15.99
N SER A 193 -28.22 19.19 17.23
CA SER A 193 -27.27 20.26 17.55
C SER A 193 -25.92 20.08 16.84
N SER A 194 -25.48 18.85 16.61
CA SER A 194 -24.25 18.57 15.86
C SER A 194 -24.39 19.00 14.39
N VAL A 195 -25.49 18.65 13.72
CA VAL A 195 -25.78 19.10 12.34
C VAL A 195 -25.86 20.64 12.27
N ALA A 196 -26.51 21.28 13.24
CA ALA A 196 -26.58 22.74 13.32
C ALA A 196 -25.19 23.38 13.50
N LYS A 197 -24.36 22.82 14.40
CA LYS A 197 -22.98 23.27 14.60
C LYS A 197 -22.15 23.16 13.32
N THR A 198 -22.20 22.01 12.65
CA THR A 198 -21.47 21.81 11.38
C THR A 198 -21.93 22.79 10.30
N LEU A 199 -23.24 23.02 10.16
CA LEU A 199 -23.79 23.94 9.18
C LEU A 199 -23.39 25.41 9.45
N ALA A 200 -23.44 25.84 10.72
CA ALA A 200 -23.05 27.20 11.12
C ALA A 200 -21.54 27.44 10.91
N ASN A 201 -20.70 26.46 11.25
CA ASN A 201 -19.27 26.51 11.02
C ASN A 201 -18.93 26.63 9.52
N ALA A 202 -19.57 25.79 8.70
CA ALA A 202 -19.40 25.82 7.24
C ALA A 202 -19.81 27.16 6.63
N ALA A 203 -20.96 27.69 7.07
CA ALA A 203 -21.46 29.00 6.64
C ALA A 203 -20.52 30.14 7.04
N SER A 204 -19.92 30.09 8.23
CA SER A 204 -18.96 31.10 8.69
C SER A 204 -17.70 31.14 7.83
N ILE A 205 -17.12 29.96 7.55
CA ILE A 205 -15.94 29.84 6.66
C ILE A 205 -16.27 30.29 5.24
N HIS A 206 -17.44 29.92 4.72
CA HIS A 206 -17.89 30.34 3.38
C HIS A 206 -18.13 31.85 3.31
N ALA A 207 -18.76 32.45 4.32
CA ALA A 207 -18.98 33.89 4.38
C ALA A 207 -17.65 34.67 4.44
N ALA A 208 -16.71 34.26 5.31
CA ALA A 208 -15.39 34.87 5.38
C ALA A 208 -14.61 34.73 4.06
N SER A 209 -14.58 33.53 3.46
CA SER A 209 -13.86 33.30 2.20
C SER A 209 -14.47 34.10 1.04
N THR A 210 -15.79 34.11 0.90
CA THR A 210 -16.45 34.88 -0.18
C THR A 210 -16.27 36.39 -0.03
N TYR A 211 -16.24 36.91 1.21
CA TYR A 211 -15.87 38.30 1.48
C TYR A 211 -14.44 38.59 1.02
N LEU A 212 -13.47 37.79 1.46
CA LEU A 212 -12.05 37.99 1.13
C LEU A 212 -11.78 37.86 -0.37
N GLN A 213 -12.44 36.92 -1.05
CA GLN A 213 -12.31 36.74 -2.50
C GLN A 213 -12.72 38.00 -3.27
N ARG A 214 -13.70 38.76 -2.76
CA ARG A 214 -14.25 39.96 -3.40
C ARG A 214 -13.54 41.25 -3.00
N GLU A 215 -13.19 41.40 -1.73
CA GLU A 215 -12.74 42.68 -1.16
C GLU A 215 -11.22 42.81 -1.01
N THR A 216 -10.46 41.76 -1.32
CA THR A 216 -8.99 41.78 -1.18
C THR A 216 -8.28 41.34 -2.46
N ASP A 217 -7.07 41.84 -2.65
CA ASP A 217 -6.16 41.34 -3.69
C ASP A 217 -5.52 40.02 -3.24
N TRP A 218 -5.51 39.02 -4.13
CA TRP A 218 -4.82 37.77 -3.90
C TRP A 218 -4.28 37.18 -5.21
N ASP A 219 -3.15 36.49 -5.11
CA ASP A 219 -2.57 35.63 -6.15
C ASP A 219 -2.89 34.15 -5.85
N PHE A 220 -2.91 33.78 -4.57
CA PHE A 220 -3.29 32.45 -4.09
C PHE A 220 -4.39 32.56 -3.04
N MET A 221 -5.39 31.69 -3.11
CA MET A 221 -6.39 31.55 -2.07
C MET A 221 -6.58 30.08 -1.72
N ALA A 222 -6.50 29.72 -0.45
CA ALA A 222 -6.78 28.39 0.07
C ALA A 222 -7.97 28.44 1.02
N ILE A 223 -9.00 27.64 0.78
CA ILE A 223 -10.19 27.54 1.62
C ILE A 223 -10.31 26.08 2.04
N TYR A 224 -10.40 25.82 3.34
CA TYR A 224 -10.63 24.48 3.86
C TYR A 224 -12.01 24.40 4.51
N HIS A 225 -12.77 23.38 4.11
CA HIS A 225 -14.07 23.06 4.68
C HIS A 225 -14.04 21.66 5.32
N ASP A 226 -14.19 21.61 6.65
CA ASP A 226 -14.28 20.39 7.48
C ASP A 226 -15.68 19.74 7.48
N ALA A 227 -16.67 20.42 6.89
CA ALA A 227 -18.06 20.10 7.17
C ALA A 227 -18.52 18.74 6.63
N ILE A 228 -18.02 18.29 5.47
CA ILE A 228 -18.33 16.96 4.94
C ILE A 228 -17.86 15.88 5.92
N ASP A 229 -16.64 15.97 6.44
CA ASP A 229 -16.10 15.06 7.46
C ASP A 229 -17.00 15.01 8.71
N HIS A 230 -17.36 16.18 9.25
CA HIS A 230 -18.22 16.27 10.42
C HIS A 230 -19.65 15.73 10.18
N PHE A 231 -20.23 15.95 9.00
CA PHE A 231 -21.52 15.33 8.64
C PHE A 231 -21.39 13.81 8.50
N CYS A 232 -20.27 13.31 7.97
CA CYS A 232 -20.00 11.89 7.84
C CYS A 232 -19.84 11.21 9.20
N HIS A 233 -19.03 11.72 10.12
CA HIS A 233 -18.93 11.17 11.48
C HIS A 233 -20.28 11.17 12.22
N SER A 234 -21.11 12.19 11.99
CA SER A 234 -22.43 12.28 12.61
C SER A 234 -23.42 11.24 12.05
N ALA A 235 -23.38 10.99 10.74
CA ALA A 235 -24.50 10.33 10.05
C ALA A 235 -24.15 9.26 8.99
N MET A 236 -22.88 8.96 8.71
CA MET A 236 -22.49 7.96 7.70
C MET A 236 -23.00 6.56 8.03
N LYS A 237 -23.13 6.22 9.32
CA LYS A 237 -23.79 4.98 9.77
C LYS A 237 -25.24 4.87 9.31
N PHE A 238 -25.95 5.99 9.15
CA PHE A 238 -27.34 6.05 8.68
C PHE A 238 -27.44 6.22 7.15
N HIS A 239 -26.34 6.52 6.45
CA HIS A 239 -26.36 6.69 5.00
C HIS A 239 -26.86 5.41 4.30
N PRO A 240 -27.74 5.48 3.30
CA PRO A 240 -28.23 4.32 2.57
C PRO A 240 -27.08 3.49 1.94
N PRO A 241 -27.20 2.14 1.88
CA PRO A 241 -28.29 1.33 2.41
C PRO A 241 -28.27 1.24 3.94
N GLN A 242 -29.46 1.05 4.54
CA GLN A 242 -29.61 0.84 5.98
C GLN A 242 -28.82 -0.39 6.43
N ARG A 243 -28.09 -0.27 7.55
CA ARG A 243 -27.30 -1.37 8.09
C ARG A 243 -28.12 -2.21 9.07
N PRO A 244 -27.88 -3.53 9.15
CA PRO A 244 -28.50 -4.37 10.17
C PRO A 244 -28.24 -3.83 11.58
N GLY A 245 -29.28 -3.80 12.42
CA GLY A 245 -29.20 -3.34 13.81
C GLY A 245 -29.40 -1.84 14.03
N ILE A 246 -29.56 -1.04 12.97
CA ILE A 246 -29.94 0.37 13.09
C ILE A 246 -31.47 0.47 13.17
N PRO A 247 -32.05 1.04 14.25
CA PRO A 247 -33.48 1.28 14.34
C PRO A 247 -34.03 2.13 13.19
N ASP A 248 -35.21 1.77 12.68
CA ASP A 248 -35.83 2.40 11.50
C ASP A 248 -36.10 3.89 11.72
N ASP A 249 -36.53 4.28 12.91
CA ASP A 249 -36.75 5.69 13.28
C ASP A 249 -35.46 6.50 13.20
N LEU A 250 -34.35 5.98 13.73
CA LEU A 250 -33.04 6.62 13.65
C LEU A 250 -32.51 6.68 12.22
N TYR A 251 -32.69 5.61 11.45
CA TYR A 251 -32.33 5.59 10.03
C TYR A 251 -33.10 6.65 9.25
N ASP A 252 -34.42 6.67 9.37
CA ASP A 252 -35.29 7.61 8.65
C ASP A 252 -35.04 9.07 9.05
N ASN A 253 -34.65 9.33 10.29
CA ASN A 253 -34.32 10.67 10.76
C ASN A 253 -33.03 11.23 10.14
N TYR A 254 -32.00 10.40 9.94
CA TYR A 254 -30.63 10.86 9.67
C TYR A 254 -30.02 10.40 8.34
N LYS A 255 -30.68 9.50 7.58
CA LYS A 255 -30.15 8.97 6.31
C LYS A 255 -29.82 10.04 5.26
N GLY A 256 -30.48 11.20 5.31
CA GLY A 256 -30.30 12.31 4.36
C GLY A 256 -29.16 13.28 4.70
N VAL A 257 -28.60 13.23 5.92
CA VAL A 257 -27.64 14.25 6.41
C VAL A 257 -26.38 14.29 5.54
N VAL A 258 -25.82 13.13 5.18
CA VAL A 258 -24.61 13.05 4.36
C VAL A 258 -24.86 13.64 2.96
N GLU A 259 -25.91 13.20 2.26
CA GLU A 259 -26.24 13.74 0.93
C GLU A 259 -26.48 15.25 0.96
N ALA A 260 -27.21 15.74 1.98
CA ALA A 260 -27.46 17.17 2.16
C ALA A 260 -26.17 17.97 2.40
N GLY A 261 -25.18 17.40 3.10
CA GLY A 261 -23.85 18.00 3.27
C GLY A 261 -23.13 18.22 1.94
N TYR A 262 -23.12 17.22 1.06
CA TYR A 262 -22.53 17.35 -0.28
C TYR A 262 -23.29 18.35 -1.17
N MET A 263 -24.62 18.35 -1.12
CA MET A 263 -25.45 19.32 -1.85
C MET A 263 -25.20 20.76 -1.35
N PHE A 264 -25.03 20.95 -0.04
CA PHE A 264 -24.69 22.26 0.52
C PHE A 264 -23.31 22.74 0.05
N HIS A 265 -22.32 21.85 -0.02
CA HIS A 265 -21.02 22.16 -0.61
C HIS A 265 -21.09 22.52 -2.10
N ASP A 266 -21.96 21.86 -2.88
CA ASP A 266 -22.17 22.20 -4.30
C ASP A 266 -22.78 23.60 -4.48
N MET A 267 -23.67 24.01 -3.56
CA MET A 267 -24.23 25.37 -3.52
C MET A 267 -23.17 26.41 -3.11
N MET A 268 -22.34 26.11 -2.11
CA MET A 268 -21.23 26.97 -1.71
C MET A 268 -20.22 27.12 -2.86
N LEU A 269 -19.93 26.03 -3.56
CA LEU A 269 -19.06 26.00 -4.73
C LEU A 269 -19.59 26.91 -5.85
N ASP A 270 -20.90 26.87 -6.15
CA ASP A 270 -21.50 27.74 -7.17
C ASP A 270 -21.21 29.21 -6.87
N ARG A 271 -21.45 29.63 -5.63
CA ARG A 271 -21.17 30.99 -5.20
C ARG A 271 -19.69 31.34 -5.31
N THR A 272 -18.80 30.45 -4.85
CA THR A 272 -17.35 30.66 -4.92
C THR A 272 -16.87 30.79 -6.36
N LEU A 273 -17.32 29.92 -7.27
CA LEU A 273 -16.96 29.93 -8.68
C LEU A 273 -17.53 31.14 -9.43
N SER A 274 -18.68 31.68 -9.01
CA SER A 274 -19.28 32.88 -9.62
C SER A 274 -18.43 34.15 -9.50
N MET A 275 -17.43 34.14 -8.61
CA MET A 275 -16.51 35.27 -8.35
C MET A 275 -15.10 35.03 -8.92
N VAL A 276 -14.89 33.91 -9.61
CA VAL A 276 -13.61 33.55 -10.21
C VAL A 276 -13.54 34.11 -11.63
N ASP A 277 -12.41 34.75 -11.98
CA ASP A 277 -12.15 35.25 -13.33
C ASP A 277 -11.59 34.14 -14.26
N ASP A 278 -11.64 34.36 -15.58
CA ASP A 278 -11.17 33.39 -16.58
C ASP A 278 -9.67 33.07 -16.49
N ASN A 279 -8.89 33.87 -15.75
CA ASN A 279 -7.44 33.70 -15.57
C ASN A 279 -7.08 32.91 -14.30
N THR A 280 -8.07 32.47 -13.53
CA THR A 280 -7.85 31.76 -12.28
C THR A 280 -7.95 30.25 -12.48
N THR A 281 -6.93 29.52 -12.00
CA THR A 281 -7.00 28.07 -11.88
C THR A 281 -7.62 27.69 -10.55
N VAL A 282 -8.70 26.90 -10.59
CA VAL A 282 -9.36 26.37 -9.39
C VAL A 282 -9.00 24.91 -9.23
N VAL A 283 -8.61 24.53 -8.02
CA VAL A 283 -8.28 23.15 -7.63
C VAL A 283 -9.18 22.77 -6.46
N ILE A 284 -9.91 21.67 -6.55
CA ILE A 284 -10.72 21.09 -5.47
C ILE A 284 -10.05 19.78 -5.05
N VAL A 285 -9.75 19.64 -3.76
CA VAL A 285 -9.03 18.50 -3.22
C VAL A 285 -9.72 17.96 -1.96
N SER A 286 -9.54 16.67 -1.73
CA SER A 286 -9.81 16.03 -0.46
C SER A 286 -8.66 15.10 -0.10
N ASP A 287 -8.31 15.02 1.16
CA ASP A 287 -7.19 14.23 1.66
C ASP A 287 -7.52 12.73 1.81
N HIS A 288 -8.79 12.40 2.06
CA HIS A 288 -9.35 11.06 2.07
C HIS A 288 -10.85 11.10 1.76
N GLY A 289 -11.50 9.94 1.71
CA GLY A 289 -12.95 9.81 1.57
C GLY A 289 -13.57 9.20 2.82
N PHE A 290 -14.83 8.76 2.73
CA PHE A 290 -15.47 7.87 3.72
C PHE A 290 -15.96 6.60 3.05
N HIS A 291 -15.86 5.50 3.78
CA HIS A 291 -16.60 4.31 3.40
C HIS A 291 -18.11 4.61 3.47
N SER A 292 -18.79 4.63 2.33
CA SER A 292 -20.25 4.77 2.21
C SER A 292 -20.94 3.44 1.85
N ASP A 293 -20.14 2.41 1.58
CA ASP A 293 -20.55 1.12 1.03
C ASP A 293 -20.51 -0.01 2.09
N HIS A 294 -20.27 -1.24 1.63
CA HIS A 294 -20.18 -2.44 2.47
C HIS A 294 -18.89 -2.50 3.32
N LEU A 295 -17.91 -1.62 3.07
CA LEU A 295 -16.66 -1.52 3.83
C LEU A 295 -16.79 -0.63 5.08
N ARG A 296 -17.95 0.00 5.29
CA ARG A 296 -18.24 0.78 6.50
C ARG A 296 -17.93 -0.03 7.78
N PRO A 297 -17.10 0.48 8.71
CA PRO A 297 -16.83 -0.21 9.98
C PRO A 297 -18.12 -0.46 10.74
N ARG A 298 -18.33 -1.67 11.30
CA ARG A 298 -19.52 -1.98 12.12
C ARG A 298 -19.46 -1.35 13.51
N TYR A 299 -18.26 -1.26 14.04
CA TYR A 299 -17.90 -0.66 15.31
C TYR A 299 -16.53 -0.01 15.12
N LEU A 300 -16.24 1.01 15.92
CA LEU A 300 -14.93 1.62 15.99
C LEU A 300 -14.17 0.99 17.14
N ILE A 301 -12.95 0.57 16.88
CA ILE A 301 -12.07 0.06 17.94
C ILE A 301 -11.72 1.25 18.83
N LYS A 302 -11.81 1.08 20.15
CA LYS A 302 -11.47 2.14 21.11
C LYS A 302 -9.95 2.38 21.18
N GLU A 303 -9.41 3.10 20.20
CA GLU A 303 -8.03 3.57 20.13
C GLU A 303 -7.98 5.10 19.93
N PRO A 304 -6.87 5.78 20.27
CA PRO A 304 -6.68 7.17 19.89
C PRO A 304 -6.86 7.36 18.38
N ALA A 305 -7.60 8.40 17.99
CA ALA A 305 -8.01 8.65 16.61
C ALA A 305 -8.77 7.50 15.90
N ALA A 306 -9.53 6.70 16.66
CA ALA A 306 -10.43 5.67 16.12
C ALA A 306 -11.38 6.12 14.98
N PRO A 307 -11.94 7.35 14.99
CA PRO A 307 -12.81 7.81 13.90
C PRO A 307 -12.17 7.71 12.51
N ALA A 308 -10.84 7.82 12.41
CA ALA A 308 -10.11 7.69 11.15
C ALA A 308 -10.23 6.30 10.48
N GLN A 309 -10.77 5.29 11.17
CA GLN A 309 -11.06 3.97 10.58
C GLN A 309 -12.26 3.98 9.64
N GLU A 310 -13.11 5.02 9.69
CA GLU A 310 -14.24 5.20 8.77
C GLU A 310 -13.79 5.72 7.39
N HIS A 311 -12.54 6.19 7.30
CA HIS A 311 -12.03 6.89 6.14
C HIS A 311 -11.69 5.92 5.00
N SER A 312 -12.15 6.26 3.81
CA SER A 312 -11.78 5.61 2.56
C SER A 312 -10.37 6.09 2.14
N PRO A 313 -9.52 5.20 1.59
CA PRO A 313 -8.12 5.53 1.29
C PRO A 313 -7.91 6.48 0.09
N PHE A 314 -8.98 7.03 -0.47
CA PHE A 314 -8.95 7.95 -1.60
C PHE A 314 -9.85 9.16 -1.33
N GLY A 315 -9.30 10.35 -1.53
CA GLY A 315 -10.08 11.58 -1.68
C GLY A 315 -10.35 11.91 -3.14
N ILE A 316 -10.88 13.11 -3.37
CA ILE A 316 -11.08 13.68 -4.71
C ILE A 316 -9.96 14.65 -5.10
N PHE A 317 -9.72 14.76 -6.40
CA PHE A 317 -8.96 15.83 -7.02
C PHE A 317 -9.71 16.32 -8.25
N CYS A 318 -9.93 17.62 -8.36
CA CYS A 318 -10.49 18.28 -9.53
C CYS A 318 -9.69 19.55 -9.82
N VAL A 319 -9.47 19.89 -11.08
CA VAL A 319 -8.80 21.12 -11.49
C VAL A 319 -9.40 21.68 -12.77
N ARG A 320 -9.62 22.99 -12.81
CA ARG A 320 -10.14 23.72 -13.98
C ARG A 320 -9.48 25.10 -14.05
N GLY A 321 -8.98 25.49 -15.20
CA GLY A 321 -8.35 26.79 -15.41
C GLY A 321 -7.67 26.92 -16.76
N PRO A 322 -7.01 28.06 -17.03
CA PRO A 322 -6.23 28.27 -18.26
C PRO A 322 -5.18 27.17 -18.47
N GLY A 323 -5.15 26.58 -19.68
CA GLY A 323 -4.17 25.57 -20.07
C GLY A 323 -4.33 24.21 -19.38
N ILE A 324 -5.44 23.98 -18.67
CA ILE A 324 -5.81 22.69 -18.07
C ILE A 324 -6.69 21.90 -19.04
N LYS A 325 -6.41 20.60 -19.19
CA LYS A 325 -7.21 19.71 -20.04
C LYS A 325 -8.65 19.60 -19.55
N LYS A 326 -9.56 19.35 -20.49
CA LYS A 326 -11.00 19.26 -20.26
C LYS A 326 -11.49 17.82 -20.42
N ALA A 327 -12.43 17.43 -19.56
CA ALA A 327 -13.06 16.10 -19.53
C ALA A 327 -12.05 14.94 -19.44
N GLU A 328 -10.94 15.15 -18.75
CA GLU A 328 -9.88 14.15 -18.57
C GLU A 328 -9.89 13.56 -17.16
N VAL A 329 -9.61 12.26 -17.07
CA VAL A 329 -9.46 11.55 -15.80
C VAL A 329 -7.98 11.28 -15.54
N ILE A 330 -7.49 11.67 -14.37
CA ILE A 330 -6.12 11.36 -13.94
C ILE A 330 -6.08 10.22 -12.94
N HIS A 331 -4.97 9.48 -12.99
CA HIS A 331 -4.68 8.35 -12.11
C HIS A 331 -3.31 8.52 -11.44
N GLY A 332 -3.14 7.90 -10.27
CA GLY A 332 -1.86 7.85 -9.57
C GLY A 332 -1.39 9.18 -8.96
N ALA A 333 -2.33 10.05 -8.60
CA ALA A 333 -2.10 11.24 -7.78
C ALA A 333 -2.10 10.87 -6.29
N SER A 334 -1.31 11.57 -5.48
CA SER A 334 -1.29 11.49 -4.02
C SER A 334 -1.40 12.87 -3.39
N VAL A 335 -1.84 12.96 -2.13
CA VAL A 335 -1.94 14.23 -1.39
C VAL A 335 -0.61 15.02 -1.36
N LEU A 336 0.52 14.32 -1.48
CA LEU A 336 1.86 14.93 -1.57
C LEU A 336 2.08 15.72 -2.86
N ASP A 337 1.32 15.42 -3.92
CA ASP A 337 1.50 15.99 -5.27
C ASP A 337 0.88 17.39 -5.40
N VAL A 338 0.06 17.82 -4.43
CA VAL A 338 -0.67 19.10 -4.48
C VAL A 338 0.30 20.29 -4.46
N THR A 339 1.13 20.46 -3.43
CA THR A 339 2.11 21.57 -3.37
C THR A 339 3.07 21.61 -4.57
N PRO A 340 3.70 20.50 -5.01
CA PRO A 340 4.51 20.48 -6.23
C PRO A 340 3.75 20.97 -7.48
N THR A 341 2.47 20.61 -7.60
CA THR A 341 1.61 21.07 -8.70
C THR A 341 1.30 22.56 -8.59
N LEU A 342 1.01 23.06 -7.39
CA LEU A 342 0.78 24.49 -7.14
C LEU A 342 2.02 25.33 -7.46
N LEU A 343 3.22 24.90 -7.03
CA LEU A 343 4.47 25.57 -7.38
C LEU A 343 4.66 25.65 -8.89
N THR A 344 4.34 24.57 -9.60
CA THR A 344 4.40 24.52 -11.06
C THR A 344 3.43 25.50 -11.73
N LEU A 345 2.20 25.66 -11.20
CA LEU A 345 1.23 26.65 -11.69
C LEU A 345 1.72 28.10 -11.54
N PHE A 346 2.53 28.38 -10.52
CA PHE A 346 3.17 29.68 -10.30
C PHE A 346 4.51 29.84 -11.01
N ASP A 347 4.94 28.87 -11.83
CA ASP A 347 6.25 28.83 -12.47
C ASP A 347 7.43 28.88 -11.46
N LEU A 348 7.21 28.37 -10.25
CA LEU A 348 8.19 28.26 -9.17
C LEU A 348 8.83 26.86 -9.13
N PRO A 349 10.11 26.76 -8.72
CA PRO A 349 10.80 25.47 -8.66
C PRO A 349 10.24 24.57 -7.55
N VAL A 350 10.17 23.28 -7.84
CA VAL A 350 9.79 22.23 -6.90
C VAL A 350 11.03 21.77 -6.12
N GLY A 351 10.90 21.58 -4.80
CA GLY A 351 12.01 21.07 -3.99
C GLY A 351 12.33 19.61 -4.35
N LYS A 352 13.59 19.29 -4.65
CA LYS A 352 14.03 17.91 -4.96
C LYS A 352 13.82 16.93 -3.80
N ASN A 353 13.69 17.44 -2.59
CA ASN A 353 13.43 16.70 -1.36
C ASN A 353 11.93 16.55 -1.03
N MET A 354 11.03 17.23 -1.77
CA MET A 354 9.60 16.94 -1.71
C MET A 354 9.36 15.56 -2.29
N GLU A 355 8.55 14.75 -1.60
CA GLU A 355 8.30 13.36 -2.02
C GLU A 355 7.17 13.27 -3.07
N GLY A 356 6.31 14.29 -3.14
CA GLY A 356 5.31 14.43 -4.18
C GLY A 356 5.91 14.89 -5.51
N LYS A 357 5.16 14.66 -6.57
CA LYS A 357 5.52 15.05 -7.95
C LYS A 357 4.48 16.03 -8.51
N PRO A 358 4.88 16.96 -9.39
CA PRO A 358 3.93 17.77 -10.12
C PRO A 358 3.03 16.89 -11.00
N LEU A 359 1.73 17.13 -10.98
CA LEU A 359 0.74 16.45 -11.82
C LEU A 359 0.76 17.03 -13.24
N VAL A 360 1.89 16.91 -13.94
CA VAL A 360 2.09 17.51 -15.28
C VAL A 360 1.08 17.04 -16.33
N GLN A 361 0.43 15.89 -16.10
CA GLN A 361 -0.57 15.33 -17.01
C GLN A 361 -1.85 16.17 -17.13
N ILE A 362 -2.11 17.09 -16.19
CA ILE A 362 -3.30 17.96 -16.19
C ILE A 362 -3.21 19.08 -17.23
N PHE A 363 -2.02 19.40 -17.73
CA PHE A 363 -1.78 20.53 -18.64
C PHE A 363 -1.99 20.13 -20.10
N GLU A 364 -2.62 21.00 -20.89
CA GLU A 364 -2.80 20.81 -22.33
C GLU A 364 -1.45 20.73 -23.06
N ASN A 365 -0.52 21.61 -22.66
CA ASN A 365 0.85 21.63 -23.17
C ASN A 365 1.79 20.97 -22.17
N PRO A 366 2.74 20.13 -22.60
CA PRO A 366 3.74 19.56 -21.69
C PRO A 366 4.51 20.66 -20.96
N ILE A 367 4.48 20.61 -19.62
CA ILE A 367 5.26 21.49 -18.75
C ILE A 367 6.44 20.68 -18.19
N GLU A 368 7.65 21.19 -18.36
CA GLU A 368 8.83 20.67 -17.68
C GLU A 368 8.99 21.38 -16.33
N PRO A 369 8.84 20.67 -15.19
CA PRO A 369 8.94 21.32 -13.89
C PRO A 369 10.35 21.83 -13.61
N LYS A 370 10.43 23.02 -13.02
CA LYS A 370 11.68 23.56 -12.48
C LYS A 370 11.97 22.90 -11.13
N TYR A 371 13.25 22.78 -10.76
CA TYR A 371 13.65 22.18 -9.49
C TYR A 371 14.67 23.04 -8.74
N ILE A 372 14.56 23.05 -7.41
CA ILE A 372 15.53 23.61 -6.47
C ILE A 372 15.95 22.51 -5.49
N ASP A 373 17.13 22.62 -4.89
CA ASP A 373 17.61 21.59 -3.97
C ASP A 373 16.72 21.42 -2.74
N ASP A 374 16.38 22.52 -2.06
CA ASP A 374 15.56 22.49 -0.85
C ASP A 374 14.99 23.89 -0.54
N TRP A 375 13.67 24.01 -0.44
CA TRP A 375 13.03 25.26 -0.05
C TRP A 375 13.37 25.66 1.38
N GLU A 376 13.69 24.74 2.29
CA GLU A 376 14.03 25.04 3.68
C GLU A 376 15.41 25.72 3.83
N LYS A 377 16.23 25.70 2.78
CA LYS A 377 17.55 26.36 2.76
C LYS A 377 17.52 27.77 2.17
N VAL A 378 16.37 28.19 1.62
CA VAL A 378 16.21 29.53 1.06
C VAL A 378 16.09 30.53 2.22
N GLU A 379 16.86 31.61 2.17
CA GLU A 379 16.82 32.70 3.14
C GLU A 379 15.73 33.73 2.77
N GLY A 380 15.32 34.54 3.76
CA GLY A 380 14.33 35.60 3.59
C GLY A 380 13.13 35.46 4.53
N ASP A 381 12.16 36.36 4.37
CA ASP A 381 10.90 36.32 5.09
C ASP A 381 9.95 35.28 4.47
N PHE A 382 9.27 34.53 5.32
CA PHE A 382 8.32 33.46 4.96
C PHE A 382 6.96 33.65 5.64
N GLY A 383 6.76 34.75 6.38
CA GLY A 383 5.51 35.04 7.06
C GLY A 383 5.13 33.97 8.09
N MET A 384 6.09 33.40 8.81
CA MET A 384 5.88 32.42 9.89
C MET A 384 6.04 33.10 11.26
N HIS A 385 5.43 32.54 12.30
CA HIS A 385 5.69 32.99 13.67
C HIS A 385 7.15 32.74 14.07
N ASP A 386 7.67 33.60 14.94
CA ASP A 386 8.97 33.37 15.57
C ASP A 386 8.92 32.11 16.46
N LYS A 387 10.06 31.42 16.61
CA LYS A 387 10.14 30.20 17.43
C LYS A 387 9.88 30.46 18.93
N SER A 388 9.96 31.70 19.39
CA SER A 388 9.62 32.12 20.75
C SER A 388 8.13 32.44 20.94
N PHE A 389 7.31 32.36 19.88
CA PHE A 389 5.88 32.58 19.98
C PHE A 389 5.23 31.54 20.91
N VAL A 390 4.36 32.02 21.79
CA VAL A 390 3.59 31.19 22.73
C VAL A 390 2.13 31.24 22.33
N ASP A 391 1.55 30.07 22.11
CA ASP A 391 0.13 29.93 21.74
C ASP A 391 -0.79 30.35 22.90
N ASP A 392 -2.00 30.83 22.57
CA ASP A 392 -3.00 31.23 23.56
C ASP A 392 -3.60 30.00 24.27
N PRO A 393 -3.46 29.89 25.62
CA PRO A 393 -3.99 28.75 26.36
C PRO A 393 -5.51 28.56 26.24
N TRP A 394 -6.28 29.64 26.05
CA TRP A 394 -7.74 29.54 25.93
C TRP A 394 -8.14 28.91 24.60
N ALA A 395 -7.54 29.36 23.50
CA ALA A 395 -7.70 28.75 22.19
C ALA A 395 -7.30 27.25 22.17
N GLU A 396 -6.21 26.89 22.87
CA GLU A 396 -5.79 25.49 23.03
C GLU A 396 -6.85 24.64 23.75
N GLN A 397 -7.48 25.19 24.80
CA GLN A 397 -8.52 24.49 25.56
C GLN A 397 -9.79 24.24 24.72
N GLU A 398 -10.21 25.21 23.90
CA GLU A 398 -11.38 25.07 23.03
C GLU A 398 -11.16 24.03 21.94
N ALA A 399 -10.01 24.08 21.26
CA ALA A 399 -9.63 23.09 20.27
C ALA A 399 -9.53 21.67 20.86
N MET A 400 -9.02 21.53 22.09
CA MET A 400 -9.02 20.26 22.81
C MET A 400 -10.44 19.73 23.05
N GLN A 401 -11.37 20.59 23.47
CA GLN A 401 -12.76 20.21 23.71
C GLN A 401 -13.45 19.71 22.43
N GLN A 402 -13.18 20.34 21.29
CA GLN A 402 -13.69 19.89 19.99
C GLN A 402 -13.18 18.49 19.64
N LEU A 403 -11.88 18.22 19.84
CA LEU A 403 -11.29 16.91 19.58
C LEU A 403 -11.87 15.81 20.49
N ILE A 404 -12.25 16.16 21.72
CA ILE A 404 -12.96 15.27 22.64
C ILE A 404 -14.39 14.99 22.14
N GLU A 405 -15.12 16.02 21.71
CA GLU A 405 -16.49 15.87 21.18
C GLU A 405 -16.54 14.98 19.93
N LEU A 406 -15.53 15.08 19.07
CA LEU A 406 -15.38 14.24 17.88
C LEU A 406 -14.88 12.83 18.20
N GLY A 407 -14.43 12.57 19.43
CA GLY A 407 -13.92 11.26 19.84
C GLY A 407 -12.50 10.96 19.37
N TYR A 408 -11.76 11.97 18.90
CA TYR A 408 -10.33 11.84 18.57
C TYR A 408 -9.46 11.72 19.81
N ILE A 409 -9.92 12.30 20.93
CA ILE A 409 -9.20 12.37 22.22
C ILE A 409 -10.14 12.02 23.37
N GLU A 410 -9.63 11.34 24.40
CA GLU A 410 -10.40 11.03 25.59
C GLU A 410 -10.50 12.23 26.55
N ALA A 411 -11.65 12.36 27.23
CA ALA A 411 -11.88 13.41 28.21
C ALA A 411 -10.91 13.31 29.43
N PRO A 412 -10.63 14.42 30.14
CA PRO A 412 -9.61 14.48 31.19
C PRO A 412 -9.99 13.69 32.44
N ASN A 413 -9.81 12.37 32.43
CA ASN A 413 -10.01 11.50 33.59
C ASN A 413 -8.68 10.90 34.11
N GLU A 414 -7.57 11.20 33.43
CA GLU A 414 -6.23 10.64 33.70
C GLU A 414 -5.27 11.67 34.31
N ASN A 415 -4.28 11.18 35.08
CA ASN A 415 -3.17 11.98 35.58
C ASN A 415 -2.36 12.60 34.41
N THR A 416 -2.00 13.87 34.52
CA THR A 416 -1.23 14.65 33.52
C THR A 416 0.01 13.93 33.02
N ALA A 417 0.77 13.29 33.90
CA ALA A 417 1.98 12.55 33.52
C ALA A 417 1.67 11.41 32.52
N ASN A 418 0.60 10.64 32.77
CA ASN A 418 0.17 9.56 31.90
C ASN A 418 -0.31 10.10 30.55
N ARG A 419 -1.05 11.22 30.54
CA ARG A 419 -1.52 11.85 29.29
C ARG A 419 -0.35 12.28 28.39
N ILE A 420 0.70 12.86 28.99
CA ILE A 420 1.92 13.24 28.26
C ILE A 420 2.62 12.01 27.68
N GLU A 421 2.78 10.95 28.48
CA GLU A 421 3.41 9.71 28.04
C GLU A 421 2.61 9.04 26.92
N THR A 422 1.29 8.93 27.06
CA THR A 422 0.39 8.42 26.02
C THR A 422 0.53 9.24 24.74
N SER A 423 0.47 10.58 24.82
CA SER A 423 0.63 11.46 23.66
C SER A 423 1.98 11.25 22.94
N LYS A 424 3.08 11.10 23.70
CA LYS A 424 4.41 10.78 23.14
C LYS A 424 4.42 9.43 22.43
N ASN A 425 3.89 8.40 23.08
CA ASN A 425 3.84 7.04 22.53
C ASN A 425 3.00 6.97 21.26
N GLU A 426 1.82 7.61 21.24
CA GLU A 426 0.97 7.70 20.06
C GLU A 426 1.66 8.46 18.92
N SER A 427 2.30 9.60 19.20
CA SER A 427 3.04 10.36 18.19
C SER A 427 4.18 9.55 17.55
N GLN A 428 4.94 8.78 18.35
CA GLN A 428 5.98 7.89 17.81
C GLN A 428 5.37 6.73 17.01
N TYR A 429 4.23 6.20 17.44
CA TYR A 429 3.51 5.18 16.69
C TYR A 429 3.04 5.70 15.33
N TYR A 430 2.44 6.89 15.27
CA TYR A 430 2.02 7.53 14.02
C TYR A 430 3.20 7.86 13.10
N LEU A 431 4.32 8.34 13.65
CA LEU A 431 5.57 8.50 12.91
C LEU A 431 6.04 7.17 12.29
N SER A 432 5.99 6.08 13.06
CA SER A 432 6.39 4.76 12.56
C SER A 432 5.50 4.27 11.42
N ARG A 433 4.18 4.52 11.49
CA ARG A 433 3.21 4.23 10.41
C ARG A 433 3.55 5.01 9.14
N ASN A 434 3.79 6.32 9.28
CA ASN A 434 4.22 7.17 8.17
C ASN A 434 5.53 6.69 7.51
N LEU A 435 6.51 6.28 8.31
CA LEU A 435 7.77 5.73 7.80
C LEU A 435 7.58 4.38 7.09
N ILE A 436 6.66 3.53 7.58
CA ILE A 436 6.30 2.26 6.93
C ILE A 436 5.63 2.52 5.58
N ASP A 437 4.69 3.45 5.51
CA ASP A 437 4.00 3.86 4.28
C ASP A 437 4.97 4.40 3.24
N ALA A 438 5.94 5.21 3.68
CA ALA A 438 7.06 5.69 2.87
C ALA A 438 8.09 4.60 2.52
N LYS A 439 7.87 3.34 2.91
CA LYS A 439 8.77 2.18 2.73
C LYS A 439 10.15 2.37 3.39
N LYS A 440 10.28 3.27 4.36
CA LYS A 440 11.50 3.57 5.15
C LYS A 440 11.61 2.62 6.36
N PHE A 441 11.52 1.31 6.12
CA PHE A 441 11.46 0.29 7.19
C PHE A 441 12.60 0.34 8.22
N PRO A 442 13.89 0.59 7.86
CA PRO A 442 14.96 0.69 8.85
C PRO A 442 14.72 1.82 9.87
N LYS A 443 14.27 3.00 9.42
CA LYS A 443 13.93 4.13 10.31
C LYS A 443 12.72 3.82 11.18
N ALA A 444 11.71 3.14 10.62
CA ALA A 444 10.57 2.70 11.41
C ALA A 444 10.99 1.74 12.55
N ILE A 445 11.98 0.87 12.31
CA ILE A 445 12.54 -0.02 13.36
C ILE A 445 13.22 0.80 14.47
N GLU A 446 13.99 1.83 14.12
CA GLU A 446 14.66 2.71 15.10
C GLU A 446 13.67 3.40 16.04
N VAL A 447 12.47 3.73 15.55
CA VAL A 447 11.37 4.30 16.36
C VAL A 447 10.63 3.21 17.14
N LEU A 448 10.36 2.07 16.53
CA LEU A 448 9.51 1.02 17.10
C LEU A 448 10.21 0.13 18.15
N GLU A 449 11.50 -0.15 18.02
CA GLU A 449 12.25 -0.95 19.01
C GLU A 449 12.11 -0.36 20.43
N PRO A 450 12.49 0.90 20.71
CA PRO A 450 12.33 1.48 22.04
C PRO A 450 10.86 1.64 22.45
N LEU A 451 9.96 1.92 21.51
CA LEU A 451 8.53 2.05 21.80
C LEU A 451 7.93 0.73 22.31
N VAL A 452 8.31 -0.40 21.70
CA VAL A 452 7.89 -1.75 22.11
C VAL A 452 8.56 -2.17 23.42
N ASP A 453 9.85 -1.89 23.58
CA ASP A 453 10.60 -2.26 24.78
C ASP A 453 10.04 -1.54 26.03
N ASN A 454 9.63 -0.28 25.89
CA ASN A 454 9.03 0.50 26.97
C ASN A 454 7.54 0.18 27.19
N ASN A 455 6.84 -0.34 26.17
CA ASN A 455 5.41 -0.65 26.23
C ASN A 455 5.13 -2.10 25.78
N PRO A 456 5.68 -3.12 26.48
CA PRO A 456 5.64 -4.50 25.99
C PRO A 456 4.23 -5.09 25.94
N ARG A 457 3.28 -4.55 26.73
CA ARG A 457 1.87 -4.98 26.71
C ARG A 457 1.07 -4.35 25.57
N GLU A 458 1.64 -3.37 24.85
CA GLU A 458 0.97 -2.73 23.72
C GLU A 458 1.24 -3.49 22.41
N ILE A 459 0.39 -4.47 22.14
CA ILE A 459 0.61 -5.46 21.08
C ILE A 459 0.69 -4.82 19.68
N ARG A 460 -0.06 -3.73 19.40
CA ARG A 460 -0.06 -3.11 18.06
C ARG A 460 1.28 -2.51 17.67
N TYR A 461 2.07 -2.02 18.65
CA TYR A 461 3.44 -1.56 18.41
C TYR A 461 4.33 -2.73 18.00
N GLY A 462 4.25 -3.84 18.73
CA GLY A 462 4.99 -5.06 18.45
C GLY A 462 4.64 -5.67 17.10
N GLN A 463 3.35 -5.63 16.71
CA GLN A 463 2.89 -6.08 15.39
C GLN A 463 3.53 -5.29 14.25
N ARG A 464 3.55 -3.95 14.33
CA ARG A 464 4.22 -3.11 13.32
C ARG A 464 5.72 -3.37 13.28
N LEU A 465 6.37 -3.55 14.44
CA LEU A 465 7.79 -3.91 14.51
C LEU A 465 8.07 -5.27 13.86
N ALA A 466 7.23 -6.28 14.12
CA ALA A 466 7.35 -7.60 13.50
C ALA A 466 7.20 -7.54 11.97
N PHE A 467 6.28 -6.71 11.47
CA PHE A 467 6.13 -6.43 10.04
C PHE A 467 7.37 -5.73 9.45
N CYS A 468 7.98 -4.77 10.14
CA CYS A 468 9.23 -4.13 9.71
C CYS A 468 10.40 -5.12 9.69
N TYR A 469 10.52 -5.99 10.68
CA TYR A 469 11.52 -7.07 10.68
C TYR A 469 11.31 -8.03 9.51
N LEU A 470 10.06 -8.38 9.19
CA LEU A 470 9.74 -9.20 8.03
C LEU A 470 10.16 -8.52 6.72
N SER A 471 9.83 -7.23 6.58
CA SER A 471 10.11 -6.42 5.38
C SER A 471 11.61 -6.18 5.16
N THR A 472 12.41 -6.18 6.24
CA THR A 472 13.87 -6.08 6.21
C THR A 472 14.60 -7.42 6.28
N ASN A 473 13.87 -8.54 6.11
CA ASN A 473 14.40 -9.91 6.14
C ASN A 473 15.10 -10.31 7.46
N LYS A 474 14.80 -9.62 8.57
CA LYS A 474 15.25 -9.95 9.94
C LYS A 474 14.38 -11.08 10.54
N LEU A 475 14.30 -12.21 9.84
CA LEU A 475 13.31 -13.27 10.09
C LEU A 475 13.40 -13.91 11.49
N LYS A 476 14.60 -14.03 12.06
CA LYS A 476 14.80 -14.55 13.42
C LYS A 476 14.21 -13.62 14.48
N LYS A 477 14.49 -12.31 14.38
CA LYS A 477 13.92 -11.28 15.26
C LYS A 477 12.40 -11.23 15.12
N CYS A 478 11.89 -11.25 13.88
CA CYS A 478 10.45 -11.31 13.58
C CYS A 478 9.79 -12.50 14.29
N ARG A 479 10.36 -13.71 14.18
CA ARG A 479 9.81 -14.91 14.82
C ARG A 479 9.78 -14.80 16.34
N LEU A 480 10.90 -14.40 16.94
CA LEU A 480 11.01 -14.25 18.40
C LEU A 480 9.97 -13.26 18.93
N LEU A 481 9.84 -12.11 18.27
CA LEU A 481 8.87 -11.09 18.65
C LEU A 481 7.42 -11.60 18.51
N ILE A 482 7.09 -12.31 17.42
CA ILE A 482 5.74 -12.91 17.28
C ILE A 482 5.46 -13.90 18.41
N ASP A 483 6.42 -14.75 18.77
CA ASP A 483 6.26 -15.72 19.85
C ASP A 483 6.09 -15.00 21.21
N GLN A 484 6.85 -13.93 21.48
CA GLN A 484 6.68 -13.08 22.67
C GLN A 484 5.29 -12.43 22.73
N LEU A 485 4.84 -11.80 21.64
CA LEU A 485 3.55 -11.12 21.59
C LEU A 485 2.37 -12.08 21.77
N LYS A 486 2.50 -13.33 21.32
CA LYS A 486 1.49 -14.37 21.57
C LYS A 486 1.39 -14.76 23.04
N GLU A 487 2.51 -14.83 23.76
CA GLU A 487 2.48 -15.11 25.20
C GLU A 487 1.86 -13.94 25.96
N ILE A 488 2.18 -12.70 25.59
CA ILE A 488 1.53 -11.50 26.14
C ILE A 488 0.02 -11.52 25.88
N GLN A 489 -0.40 -11.83 24.64
CA GLN A 489 -1.82 -11.94 24.29
C GLN A 489 -2.55 -12.97 25.17
N LYS A 490 -1.94 -14.15 25.40
CA LYS A 490 -2.52 -15.17 26.28
C LYS A 490 -2.63 -14.71 27.74
N GLN A 491 -1.65 -13.97 28.23
CA GLN A 491 -1.67 -13.41 29.58
C GLN A 491 -2.83 -12.42 29.73
N ILE A 492 -2.99 -11.51 28.76
CA ILE A 492 -4.12 -10.56 28.72
C ILE A 492 -5.46 -11.32 28.68
N GLU A 493 -5.60 -12.31 27.79
CA GLU A 493 -6.83 -13.11 27.68
C GLU A 493 -7.14 -13.92 28.97
N ALA A 494 -6.12 -14.33 29.72
CA ALA A 494 -6.30 -15.02 30.99
C ALA A 494 -6.76 -14.06 32.09
N GLU A 495 -6.12 -12.90 32.21
CA GLU A 495 -6.53 -11.82 33.12
C GLU A 495 -7.96 -11.35 32.84
N GLU A 496 -8.36 -11.28 31.57
CA GLU A 496 -9.73 -10.89 31.17
C GLU A 496 -10.81 -11.87 31.64
N LYS A 497 -10.52 -13.17 31.67
CA LYS A 497 -11.48 -14.20 32.12
C LYS A 497 -11.76 -14.17 33.61
N GLU A 498 -10.88 -13.56 34.40
CA GLU A 498 -11.03 -13.42 35.84
C GLU A 498 -11.85 -12.18 36.23
N LEU A 499 -12.17 -11.31 35.27
CA LEU A 499 -12.95 -10.10 35.50
C LEU A 499 -14.45 -10.39 35.44
N SER A 500 -15.22 -9.75 36.33
CA SER A 500 -16.69 -9.74 36.24
C SER A 500 -17.18 -8.99 35.00
N GLU A 501 -18.41 -9.25 34.55
CA GLU A 501 -19.00 -8.53 33.40
C GLU A 501 -18.98 -7.00 33.58
N ASP A 502 -19.18 -6.50 34.81
CA ASP A 502 -19.13 -5.08 35.12
C ASP A 502 -17.70 -4.51 35.11
N GLU A 503 -16.70 -5.30 35.53
CA GLU A 503 -15.28 -4.93 35.42
C GLU A 503 -14.80 -4.97 33.96
N ILE A 504 -15.25 -5.95 33.18
CA ILE A 504 -15.03 -6.01 31.73
C ILE A 504 -15.70 -4.80 31.07
N LYS A 505 -16.91 -4.40 31.48
CA LYS A 505 -17.60 -3.23 30.92
C LYS A 505 -16.90 -1.91 31.30
N LYS A 506 -16.46 -1.76 32.56
CA LYS A 506 -15.68 -0.60 33.02
C LYS A 506 -14.30 -0.54 32.37
N LYS A 507 -13.60 -1.67 32.24
CA LYS A 507 -12.31 -1.73 31.55
C LYS A 507 -12.47 -1.64 30.04
N LYS A 508 -13.52 -2.13 29.39
CA LYS A 508 -13.85 -1.80 27.98
C LYS A 508 -14.11 -0.31 27.80
N GLN A 509 -14.63 0.35 28.83
CA GLN A 509 -14.71 1.81 28.90
C GLN A 509 -13.40 2.50 29.31
N SER A 510 -12.37 1.82 29.83
CA SER A 510 -11.18 2.49 30.37
C SER A 510 -9.80 1.92 30.02
N PHE A 511 -9.64 0.78 29.34
CA PHE A 511 -8.33 0.19 29.01
C PHE A 511 -8.37 -1.03 28.06
N ILE A 512 -9.48 -1.76 27.95
CA ILE A 512 -9.63 -2.85 26.97
C ILE A 512 -9.95 -2.19 25.63
N ARG A 513 -8.89 -1.81 24.92
CA ARG A 513 -8.90 -1.67 23.46
C ARG A 513 -9.50 -2.98 22.97
N GLU A 514 -10.72 -2.97 22.43
CA GLU A 514 -11.30 -4.19 21.86
C GLU A 514 -10.26 -4.79 20.93
N ALA A 515 -9.73 -5.96 21.32
CA ALA A 515 -8.82 -6.75 20.53
C ALA A 515 -9.59 -7.36 19.35
N GLU A 516 -10.17 -6.52 18.51
CA GLU A 516 -10.92 -6.89 17.32
C GLU A 516 -10.51 -6.02 16.13
N LEU A 517 -9.22 -6.10 15.79
CA LEU A 517 -8.85 -6.71 14.51
C LEU A 517 -8.18 -8.05 14.84
N PRO A 518 -8.94 -9.14 15.00
CA PRO A 518 -8.60 -10.17 15.99
C PRO A 518 -7.40 -11.08 15.67
N ASN A 519 -6.58 -10.80 14.64
CA ASN A 519 -5.55 -11.75 14.17
C ASN A 519 -4.37 -11.14 13.38
N TYR A 520 -3.99 -9.87 13.54
CA TYR A 520 -2.85 -9.33 12.79
C TYR A 520 -1.53 -10.08 13.10
N LEU A 521 -1.36 -10.61 14.33
CA LEU A 521 -0.24 -11.51 14.65
C LEU A 521 -0.24 -12.80 13.81
N LYS A 522 -1.40 -13.45 13.62
CA LYS A 522 -1.51 -14.64 12.74
C LYS A 522 -1.29 -14.27 11.29
N TYR A 523 -1.76 -13.09 10.87
CA TYR A 523 -1.50 -12.57 9.54
C TYR A 523 0.01 -12.36 9.31
N ILE A 524 0.71 -11.64 10.19
CA ILE A 524 2.17 -11.45 10.12
C ILE A 524 2.90 -12.81 10.16
N GLU A 525 2.48 -13.74 11.03
CA GLU A 525 3.07 -15.09 11.06
C GLU A 525 2.80 -15.86 9.76
N GLY A 526 1.62 -15.69 9.16
CA GLY A 526 1.30 -16.19 7.82
C GLY A 526 2.24 -15.64 6.77
N LEU A 527 2.46 -14.31 6.75
CA LEU A 527 3.42 -13.66 5.87
C LEU A 527 4.87 -14.13 6.13
N LEU A 528 5.24 -14.34 7.39
CA LEU A 528 6.54 -14.94 7.75
C LEU A 528 6.66 -16.35 7.17
N PHE A 529 5.63 -17.17 7.26
CA PHE A 529 5.61 -18.49 6.65
C PHE A 529 5.67 -18.44 5.12
N MET A 530 5.04 -17.45 4.47
CA MET A 530 5.24 -17.21 3.03
C MET A 530 6.70 -16.89 2.73
N LYS A 531 7.33 -15.98 3.48
CA LYS A 531 8.76 -15.60 3.30
C LYS A 531 9.74 -16.74 3.53
N VAL A 532 9.39 -17.76 4.31
CA VAL A 532 10.22 -18.97 4.51
C VAL A 532 9.74 -20.19 3.71
N ASN A 533 8.89 -19.97 2.70
CA ASN A 533 8.33 -20.95 1.75
C ASN A 533 7.60 -22.10 2.46
N LYS A 534 6.91 -21.80 3.56
CA LYS A 534 6.01 -22.71 4.30
C LYS A 534 4.55 -22.44 3.94
N TRP A 535 4.24 -22.49 2.65
CA TRP A 535 2.94 -22.09 2.07
C TRP A 535 1.72 -22.77 2.69
N VAL A 536 1.81 -24.07 3.04
CA VAL A 536 0.70 -24.79 3.70
C VAL A 536 0.38 -24.19 5.08
N LYS A 537 1.41 -23.83 5.85
CA LYS A 537 1.22 -23.21 7.16
C LYS A 537 0.74 -21.76 7.03
N ALA A 538 1.26 -21.04 6.03
CA ALA A 538 0.79 -19.70 5.71
C ALA A 538 -0.70 -19.71 5.35
N LEU A 539 -1.10 -20.53 4.37
CA LEU A 539 -2.48 -20.65 3.91
C LEU A 539 -3.44 -21.03 5.05
N LYS A 540 -3.03 -21.97 5.92
CA LYS A 540 -3.83 -22.30 7.12
C LYS A 540 -4.07 -21.07 8.01
N LEU A 541 -3.02 -20.30 8.30
CA LEU A 541 -3.17 -19.10 9.15
C LEU A 541 -3.95 -18.00 8.45
N LEU A 542 -3.72 -17.78 7.15
CA LEU A 542 -4.42 -16.75 6.38
C LEU A 542 -5.91 -17.08 6.23
N ASN A 543 -6.28 -18.34 6.01
CA ASN A 543 -7.69 -18.76 5.97
C ASN A 543 -8.36 -18.52 7.34
N GLN A 544 -7.70 -18.86 8.44
CA GLN A 544 -8.20 -18.54 9.80
C GLN A 544 -8.34 -17.04 10.04
N VAL A 545 -7.50 -16.21 9.40
CA VAL A 545 -7.64 -14.75 9.46
C VAL A 545 -8.85 -14.32 8.63
N SER A 546 -9.04 -14.85 7.42
CA SER A 546 -10.15 -14.51 6.52
C SER A 546 -11.52 -14.88 7.08
N GLU A 547 -11.63 -15.98 7.84
CA GLU A 547 -12.88 -16.37 8.51
C GLU A 547 -13.34 -15.33 9.54
N LYS A 548 -12.39 -14.63 10.19
CA LYS A 548 -12.68 -13.59 11.18
C LYS A 548 -12.79 -12.19 10.57
N VAL A 549 -12.04 -11.92 9.50
CA VAL A 549 -11.99 -10.62 8.83
C VAL A 549 -12.25 -10.81 7.33
N PRO A 550 -13.48 -11.19 6.94
CA PRO A 550 -13.79 -11.58 5.58
C PRO A 550 -13.65 -10.44 4.56
N ASN A 551 -13.66 -9.17 5.01
CA ASN A 551 -13.56 -7.99 4.14
C ASN A 551 -12.13 -7.41 4.09
N ASN A 552 -11.10 -8.16 4.48
CA ASN A 552 -9.71 -7.69 4.36
C ASN A 552 -9.08 -8.14 3.04
N ILE A 553 -8.87 -7.17 2.14
CA ILE A 553 -8.31 -7.43 0.81
C ILE A 553 -6.91 -8.05 0.84
N ASP A 554 -6.02 -7.55 1.71
CA ASP A 554 -4.64 -8.02 1.79
C ASP A 554 -4.56 -9.49 2.19
N VAL A 555 -5.47 -9.96 3.05
CA VAL A 555 -5.56 -11.37 3.44
C VAL A 555 -5.90 -12.22 2.22
N HIS A 556 -6.93 -11.85 1.46
CA HIS A 556 -7.34 -12.57 0.24
C HIS A 556 -6.26 -12.55 -0.84
N LEU A 557 -5.60 -11.40 -1.06
CA LEU A 557 -4.46 -11.29 -1.97
C LEU A 557 -3.33 -12.25 -1.58
N ASN A 558 -3.03 -12.37 -0.29
CA ASN A 558 -1.97 -13.27 0.18
C ASN A 558 -2.39 -14.75 0.18
N ILE A 559 -3.68 -15.06 0.38
CA ILE A 559 -4.24 -16.39 0.12
C ILE A 559 -4.05 -16.74 -1.36
N GLY A 560 -4.48 -15.87 -2.27
CA GLY A 560 -4.32 -16.05 -3.71
C GLY A 560 -2.87 -16.26 -4.14
N LYS A 561 -1.96 -15.42 -3.64
CA LYS A 561 -0.49 -15.59 -3.84
C LYS A 561 0.01 -16.93 -3.31
N ALA A 562 -0.41 -17.34 -2.12
CA ALA A 562 -0.02 -18.64 -1.56
C ALA A 562 -0.57 -19.81 -2.38
N CYS A 563 -1.77 -19.69 -2.94
CA CYS A 563 -2.36 -20.68 -3.85
C CYS A 563 -1.63 -20.73 -5.20
N LEU A 564 -1.30 -19.58 -5.81
CA LEU A 564 -0.48 -19.49 -7.03
C LEU A 564 0.87 -20.19 -6.84
N HIS A 565 1.57 -19.93 -5.74
CA HIS A 565 2.84 -20.60 -5.42
C HIS A 565 2.70 -22.12 -5.24
N ARG A 566 1.52 -22.59 -4.86
CA ARG A 566 1.21 -24.01 -4.72
C ARG A 566 0.61 -24.62 -5.98
N GLN A 567 0.48 -23.85 -7.05
CA GLN A 567 -0.17 -24.26 -8.30
C GLN A 567 -1.65 -24.68 -8.10
N LEU A 568 -2.30 -24.13 -7.07
CA LEU A 568 -3.72 -24.33 -6.79
C LEU A 568 -4.50 -23.24 -7.52
N TRP A 569 -4.62 -23.38 -8.84
CA TRP A 569 -5.12 -22.31 -9.71
C TRP A 569 -6.57 -21.92 -9.44
N ASP A 570 -7.44 -22.89 -9.17
CA ASP A 570 -8.86 -22.64 -8.84
C ASP A 570 -9.03 -21.93 -7.49
N ASP A 571 -8.26 -22.34 -6.49
CA ASP A 571 -8.26 -21.69 -5.16
C ASP A 571 -7.68 -20.27 -5.26
N ALA A 572 -6.64 -20.07 -6.10
CA ALA A 572 -6.05 -18.76 -6.34
C ALA A 572 -7.06 -17.82 -7.00
N GLN A 573 -7.73 -18.28 -8.06
CA GLN A 573 -8.80 -17.54 -8.70
C GLN A 573 -9.91 -17.17 -7.72
N SER A 574 -10.37 -18.13 -6.91
CA SER A 574 -11.42 -17.89 -5.91
C SER A 574 -11.01 -16.80 -4.91
N ALA A 575 -9.75 -16.82 -4.46
CA ALA A 575 -9.22 -15.82 -3.55
C ALA A 575 -9.11 -14.42 -4.19
N PHE A 576 -8.68 -14.34 -5.46
CA PHE A 576 -8.62 -13.05 -6.16
C PHE A 576 -10.01 -12.50 -6.51
N ILE A 577 -10.98 -13.36 -6.84
CA ILE A 577 -12.39 -12.94 -7.00
C ILE A 577 -12.95 -12.42 -5.67
N MET A 578 -12.63 -13.07 -4.54
CA MET A 578 -12.99 -12.55 -3.23
C MET A 578 -12.35 -11.18 -2.96
N ALA A 579 -11.08 -11.00 -3.31
CA ALA A 579 -10.42 -9.69 -3.21
C ALA A 579 -11.11 -8.63 -4.09
N LEU A 580 -11.49 -8.97 -5.32
CA LEU A 580 -12.20 -8.08 -6.25
C LEU A 580 -13.66 -7.82 -5.84
N SER A 581 -14.28 -8.72 -5.08
CA SER A 581 -15.60 -8.48 -4.49
C SER A 581 -15.58 -7.41 -3.39
N ILE A 582 -14.39 -7.13 -2.83
CA ILE A 582 -14.14 -6.11 -1.80
C ILE A 582 -13.72 -4.79 -2.45
N ASP A 583 -12.78 -4.84 -3.39
CA ASP A 583 -12.31 -3.72 -4.22
C ASP A 583 -12.15 -4.18 -5.66
N ASP A 584 -13.13 -3.86 -6.49
CA ASP A 584 -13.22 -4.23 -7.90
C ASP A 584 -12.21 -3.49 -8.78
N THR A 585 -11.42 -2.57 -8.22
CA THR A 585 -10.39 -1.81 -8.93
C THR A 585 -8.96 -2.25 -8.58
N ASN A 586 -8.80 -3.29 -7.76
CA ASN A 586 -7.49 -3.65 -7.22
C ASN A 586 -6.55 -4.27 -8.26
N SER A 587 -5.51 -3.52 -8.68
CA SER A 587 -4.52 -3.97 -9.68
C SER A 587 -3.83 -5.30 -9.33
N VAL A 588 -3.54 -5.56 -8.05
CA VAL A 588 -2.85 -6.79 -7.63
C VAL A 588 -3.79 -7.98 -7.71
N ALA A 589 -5.07 -7.79 -7.40
CA ALA A 589 -6.08 -8.84 -7.50
C ALA A 589 -6.34 -9.22 -8.96
N HIS A 590 -6.56 -8.23 -9.84
CA HIS A 590 -6.70 -8.44 -11.29
C HIS A 590 -5.47 -9.13 -11.89
N HIS A 591 -4.25 -8.67 -11.54
CA HIS A 591 -3.02 -9.33 -11.99
C HIS A 591 -2.92 -10.78 -11.51
N GLY A 592 -3.27 -11.06 -10.25
CA GLY A 592 -3.29 -12.42 -9.70
C GLY A 592 -4.35 -13.33 -10.35
N LEU A 593 -5.53 -12.79 -10.63
CA LEU A 593 -6.61 -13.48 -11.35
C LEU A 593 -6.19 -13.80 -12.79
N GLY A 594 -5.61 -12.84 -13.49
CA GLY A 594 -5.04 -13.02 -14.83
C GLY A 594 -3.97 -14.11 -14.86
N ILE A 595 -3.06 -14.17 -13.87
CA ILE A 595 -2.09 -15.28 -13.76
C ILE A 595 -2.82 -16.62 -13.58
N SER A 596 -3.82 -16.67 -12.72
CA SER A 596 -4.59 -17.90 -12.45
C SER A 596 -5.26 -18.42 -13.74
N LEU A 597 -5.86 -17.52 -14.52
CA LEU A 597 -6.51 -17.84 -15.80
C LEU A 597 -5.50 -18.23 -16.89
N LEU A 598 -4.38 -17.51 -17.00
CA LEU A 598 -3.29 -17.82 -17.93
C LEU A 598 -2.73 -19.22 -17.69
N ARG A 599 -2.49 -19.60 -16.43
CA ARG A 599 -1.98 -20.94 -16.08
C ARG A 599 -3.02 -22.05 -16.29
N ARG A 600 -4.30 -21.71 -16.35
CA ARG A 600 -5.40 -22.62 -16.74
C ARG A 600 -5.64 -22.70 -18.25
N GLY A 601 -4.95 -21.88 -19.05
CA GLY A 601 -5.12 -21.84 -20.50
C GLY A 601 -6.32 -21.01 -20.99
N VAL A 602 -6.90 -20.17 -20.13
CA VAL A 602 -8.01 -19.27 -20.49
C VAL A 602 -7.43 -17.90 -20.86
N PHE A 603 -6.85 -17.81 -22.06
CA PHE A 603 -5.96 -16.71 -22.44
C PHE A 603 -6.67 -15.36 -22.65
N GLU A 604 -7.85 -15.35 -23.27
CA GLU A 604 -8.60 -14.13 -23.54
C GLU A 604 -9.03 -13.45 -22.23
N ALA A 605 -9.63 -14.22 -21.31
CA ALA A 605 -10.01 -13.69 -20.00
C ALA A 605 -8.79 -13.25 -19.18
N ALA A 606 -7.67 -13.98 -19.27
CA ALA A 606 -6.43 -13.54 -18.61
C ALA A 606 -5.95 -12.18 -19.12
N LEU A 607 -6.04 -11.95 -20.44
CA LEU A 607 -5.65 -10.70 -21.07
C LEU A 607 -6.51 -9.52 -20.60
N ASP A 608 -7.83 -9.71 -20.51
CA ASP A 608 -8.77 -8.69 -20.01
C ASP A 608 -8.42 -8.28 -18.57
N GLU A 609 -8.19 -9.25 -17.69
CA GLU A 609 -7.80 -9.02 -16.30
C GLU A 609 -6.45 -8.27 -16.19
N PHE A 610 -5.49 -8.57 -17.05
CA PHE A 610 -4.24 -7.82 -17.06
C PHE A 610 -4.41 -6.37 -17.54
N PHE A 611 -5.33 -6.11 -18.48
CA PHE A 611 -5.64 -4.73 -18.86
C PHE A 611 -6.34 -3.96 -17.73
N LEU A 612 -7.31 -4.58 -17.04
CA LEU A 612 -7.94 -3.99 -15.84
C LEU A 612 -6.90 -3.67 -14.76
N ALA A 613 -5.89 -4.53 -14.58
CA ALA A 613 -4.78 -4.24 -13.66
C ALA A 613 -3.96 -3.00 -14.07
N LEU A 614 -3.82 -2.73 -15.37
CA LEU A 614 -3.10 -1.57 -15.90
C LEU A 614 -3.94 -0.28 -15.92
N GLU A 615 -5.27 -0.38 -15.99
CA GLU A 615 -6.16 0.79 -15.87
C GLU A 615 -5.94 1.51 -14.54
N THR A 616 -5.69 0.77 -13.46
CA THR A 616 -5.42 1.35 -12.14
C THR A 616 -3.95 1.54 -11.83
N ASN A 617 -3.05 0.74 -12.40
CA ASN A 617 -1.61 0.90 -12.25
C ASN A 617 -0.86 0.66 -13.57
N TYR A 618 -0.76 1.72 -14.38
CA TYR A 618 -0.03 1.64 -15.65
C TYR A 618 1.45 1.27 -15.48
N ALA A 619 2.09 1.75 -14.41
CA ALA A 619 3.50 1.51 -14.10
C ALA A 619 3.71 0.13 -13.40
N TYR A 620 3.19 -0.93 -14.01
CA TYR A 620 3.23 -2.30 -13.47
C TYR A 620 3.99 -3.26 -14.41
N PRO A 621 5.34 -3.34 -14.32
CA PRO A 621 6.14 -4.10 -15.28
C PRO A 621 5.74 -5.57 -15.42
N SER A 622 5.33 -6.23 -14.33
CA SER A 622 4.91 -7.63 -14.38
C SER A 622 3.57 -7.83 -15.06
N ALA A 623 2.64 -6.87 -15.02
CA ALA A 623 1.38 -6.97 -15.77
C ALA A 623 1.66 -6.89 -17.27
N HIS A 624 2.46 -5.91 -17.72
CA HIS A 624 2.94 -5.80 -19.10
C HIS A 624 3.65 -7.08 -19.59
N TYR A 625 4.48 -7.69 -18.75
CA TYR A 625 5.12 -8.97 -19.07
C TYR A 625 4.11 -10.10 -19.30
N HIS A 626 3.10 -10.25 -18.43
CA HIS A 626 2.13 -11.33 -18.58
C HIS A 626 1.13 -11.06 -19.71
N ILE A 627 0.86 -9.79 -20.06
CA ILE A 627 0.16 -9.43 -21.31
C ILE A 627 0.96 -9.95 -22.50
N GLY A 628 2.27 -9.68 -22.56
CA GLY A 628 3.14 -10.21 -23.60
C GLY A 628 3.12 -11.73 -23.67
N GLU A 629 3.26 -12.42 -22.53
CA GLU A 629 3.21 -13.89 -22.45
C GLU A 629 1.88 -14.43 -23.00
N THR A 630 0.77 -13.81 -22.61
CA THR A 630 -0.59 -14.20 -23.02
C THR A 630 -0.82 -13.96 -24.50
N LEU A 631 -0.36 -12.82 -25.03
CA LEU A 631 -0.46 -12.48 -26.46
C LEU A 631 0.35 -13.44 -27.33
N VAL A 632 1.53 -13.90 -26.88
CA VAL A 632 2.28 -14.96 -27.56
C VAL A 632 1.46 -16.25 -27.62
N ARG A 633 0.79 -16.65 -26.53
CA ARG A 633 -0.10 -17.83 -26.52
C ARG A 633 -1.30 -17.69 -27.46
N LEU A 634 -1.73 -16.46 -27.71
CA LEU A 634 -2.77 -16.09 -28.68
C LEU A 634 -2.24 -15.87 -30.10
N ASN A 635 -0.93 -16.09 -30.35
CA ASN A 635 -0.25 -15.83 -31.63
C ASN A 635 -0.33 -14.36 -32.11
N LYS A 636 -0.48 -13.40 -31.19
CA LYS A 636 -0.51 -11.94 -31.44
C LYS A 636 0.87 -11.32 -31.19
N TYR A 637 1.83 -11.66 -32.06
CA TYR A 637 3.25 -11.39 -31.82
C TYR A 637 3.65 -9.91 -31.83
N LYS A 638 2.99 -9.07 -32.64
CA LYS A 638 3.29 -7.62 -32.71
C LYS A 638 2.83 -6.89 -31.45
N GLU A 639 1.66 -7.24 -30.94
CA GLU A 639 1.12 -6.72 -29.69
C GLU A 639 1.95 -7.22 -28.50
N ALA A 640 2.39 -8.49 -28.54
CA ALA A 640 3.30 -9.04 -27.55
C ALA A 640 4.64 -8.27 -27.49
N GLU A 641 5.20 -7.88 -28.64
CA GLU A 641 6.40 -7.02 -28.72
C GLU A 641 6.19 -5.72 -27.95
N GLN A 642 5.07 -5.03 -28.16
CA GLN A 642 4.77 -3.76 -27.49
C GLN A 642 4.68 -3.93 -25.97
N ALA A 643 3.99 -4.98 -25.51
CA ALA A 643 3.85 -5.27 -24.09
C ALA A 643 5.20 -5.62 -23.44
N PHE A 644 6.03 -6.44 -24.08
CA PHE A 644 7.38 -6.74 -23.55
C PHE A 644 8.30 -5.53 -23.57
N LYS A 645 8.20 -4.65 -24.58
CA LYS A 645 8.95 -3.37 -24.61
C LYS A 645 8.55 -2.46 -23.46
N ALA A 646 7.25 -2.34 -23.18
CA ALA A 646 6.77 -1.61 -22.01
C ALA A 646 7.33 -2.22 -20.70
N ALA A 647 7.29 -3.56 -20.57
CA ALA A 647 7.82 -4.25 -19.41
C ALA A 647 9.32 -4.00 -19.18
N VAL A 648 10.17 -4.11 -20.21
CA VAL A 648 11.62 -3.85 -20.09
C VAL A 648 11.95 -2.36 -20.01
N SER A 649 11.11 -1.47 -20.54
CA SER A 649 11.29 -0.03 -20.33
C SER A 649 11.03 0.36 -18.87
N LEU A 650 10.00 -0.22 -18.25
CA LEU A 650 9.68 0.02 -16.84
C LEU A 650 10.62 -0.74 -15.90
N ALA A 651 11.18 -1.87 -16.34
CA ALA A 651 12.14 -2.67 -15.60
C ALA A 651 13.30 -3.16 -16.52
N PRO A 652 14.33 -2.32 -16.77
CA PRO A 652 15.42 -2.64 -17.71
C PRO A 652 16.22 -3.92 -17.38
N GLY A 653 16.19 -4.36 -16.11
CA GLY A 653 16.82 -5.61 -15.69
C GLY A 653 15.99 -6.88 -15.95
N MET A 654 14.79 -6.78 -16.53
CA MET A 654 13.87 -7.90 -16.69
C MET A 654 14.29 -8.85 -17.83
N THR A 655 15.23 -9.74 -17.54
CA THR A 655 15.80 -10.70 -18.48
C THR A 655 14.77 -11.58 -19.21
N LYS A 656 13.64 -11.97 -18.59
CA LYS A 656 12.56 -12.71 -19.28
C LYS A 656 11.93 -11.90 -20.42
N GLY A 657 11.75 -10.58 -20.23
CA GLY A 657 11.26 -9.68 -21.28
C GLY A 657 12.26 -9.57 -22.43
N HIS A 658 13.56 -9.45 -22.12
CA HIS A 658 14.61 -9.45 -23.14
C HIS A 658 14.70 -10.77 -23.92
N LYS A 659 14.53 -11.92 -23.25
CA LYS A 659 14.48 -13.24 -23.91
C LYS A 659 13.31 -13.34 -24.88
N TRP A 660 12.11 -12.97 -24.44
CA TRP A 660 10.94 -12.97 -25.32
C TRP A 660 11.09 -12.01 -26.50
N LEU A 661 11.64 -10.81 -26.29
CA LEU A 661 11.89 -9.87 -27.38
C LEU A 661 12.92 -10.41 -28.37
N ALA A 662 14.02 -11.00 -27.88
CA ALA A 662 15.02 -11.63 -28.75
C ALA A 662 14.38 -12.74 -29.60
N ASP A 663 13.63 -13.64 -28.97
CA ASP A 663 12.93 -14.75 -29.62
C ASP A 663 11.91 -14.26 -30.66
N LEU A 664 11.02 -13.33 -30.28
CA LEU A 664 10.03 -12.76 -31.18
C LEU A 664 10.67 -12.09 -32.40
N TYR A 665 11.72 -11.29 -32.21
CA TYR A 665 12.40 -10.66 -33.33
C TYR A 665 13.13 -11.66 -34.23
N GLN A 666 13.65 -12.75 -33.67
CA GLN A 666 14.41 -13.73 -34.41
C GLN A 666 13.51 -14.70 -35.19
N ASN A 667 12.41 -15.14 -34.58
CA ASN A 667 11.60 -16.25 -35.07
C ASN A 667 10.26 -15.82 -35.68
N GLU A 668 9.62 -14.77 -35.17
CA GLU A 668 8.25 -14.40 -35.56
C GLU A 668 8.18 -13.09 -36.37
N LEU A 669 8.99 -12.08 -36.00
CA LEU A 669 8.96 -10.73 -36.58
C LEU A 669 10.10 -10.46 -37.56
N SER A 670 11.09 -11.35 -37.64
CA SER A 670 12.21 -11.30 -38.60
C SER A 670 13.01 -9.98 -38.59
N ASP A 671 13.32 -9.45 -37.40
CA ASP A 671 14.13 -8.23 -37.19
C ASP A 671 15.43 -8.56 -36.43
N PRO A 672 16.46 -9.10 -37.11
CA PRO A 672 17.68 -9.58 -36.45
C PRO A 672 18.49 -8.46 -35.78
N GLN A 673 18.33 -7.20 -36.21
CA GLN A 673 19.01 -6.07 -35.59
C GLN A 673 18.45 -5.78 -34.20
N LYS A 674 17.13 -5.77 -34.05
CA LYS A 674 16.51 -5.63 -32.72
C LYS A 674 16.72 -6.86 -31.85
N ALA A 675 16.68 -8.07 -32.42
CA ALA A 675 17.05 -9.28 -31.69
C ALA A 675 18.46 -9.14 -31.09
N LYS A 676 19.43 -8.65 -31.88
CA LYS A 676 20.80 -8.42 -31.43
C LYS A 676 20.90 -7.49 -30.22
N VAL A 677 20.12 -6.40 -30.15
CA VAL A 677 20.11 -5.50 -28.98
C VAL A 677 19.79 -6.26 -27.69
N HIS A 678 18.77 -7.12 -27.73
CA HIS A 678 18.38 -7.90 -26.56
C HIS A 678 19.35 -9.06 -26.28
N LEU A 679 19.91 -9.68 -27.32
CA LEU A 679 20.94 -10.71 -27.20
C LEU A 679 22.25 -10.15 -26.62
N ASP A 680 22.69 -8.97 -27.05
CA ASP A 680 23.87 -8.28 -26.54
C ASP A 680 23.67 -7.89 -25.06
N PHE A 681 22.46 -7.42 -24.70
CA PHE A 681 22.09 -7.23 -23.29
C PHE A 681 22.22 -8.55 -22.51
N LEU A 682 21.67 -9.64 -23.04
CA LEU A 682 21.76 -10.95 -22.39
C LEU A 682 23.22 -11.42 -22.28
N SER A 683 24.05 -11.29 -23.31
CA SER A 683 25.45 -11.73 -23.28
C SER A 683 26.33 -10.88 -22.34
N ASN A 684 26.08 -9.59 -22.25
CA ASN A 684 26.80 -8.70 -21.34
C ASN A 684 26.44 -8.97 -19.87
N ASN A 685 25.22 -9.48 -19.63
CA ASN A 685 24.72 -9.77 -18.29
C ASN A 685 24.74 -11.26 -17.91
N ILE A 686 25.02 -12.19 -18.85
CA ILE A 686 25.03 -13.65 -18.67
C ILE A 686 26.35 -14.27 -19.21
N LYS A 687 27.13 -14.93 -18.34
CA LYS A 687 28.54 -15.37 -18.53
C LYS A 687 28.74 -16.72 -19.24
N GLY A 688 27.66 -17.44 -19.58
CA GLY A 688 27.72 -18.73 -20.30
C GLY A 688 26.68 -19.74 -19.80
N GLU A 689 26.60 -20.92 -20.44
CA GLU A 689 25.69 -22.01 -20.08
C GLU A 689 26.38 -23.10 -19.26
N ILE A 690 25.69 -23.60 -18.23
CA ILE A 690 26.10 -24.72 -17.39
C ILE A 690 24.98 -25.76 -17.36
N ILE A 691 25.28 -27.02 -17.69
CA ILE A 691 24.31 -28.11 -17.58
C ILE A 691 24.40 -28.67 -16.15
N ILE A 692 23.27 -28.76 -15.47
CA ILE A 692 23.21 -29.24 -14.10
C ILE A 692 22.35 -30.49 -14.04
N VAL A 693 22.90 -31.58 -13.52
CA VAL A 693 22.06 -32.71 -13.08
C VAL A 693 21.73 -32.50 -11.61
N SER A 694 20.44 -32.41 -11.31
CA SER A 694 19.94 -32.20 -9.96
C SER A 694 18.83 -33.17 -9.59
N GLY A 695 18.49 -33.17 -8.30
CA GLY A 695 17.49 -34.07 -7.72
C GLY A 695 17.71 -34.25 -6.23
N LEU A 696 16.74 -34.87 -5.58
CA LEU A 696 16.90 -35.31 -4.19
C LEU A 696 17.99 -36.39 -4.06
N PRO A 697 18.54 -36.64 -2.86
CA PRO A 697 19.29 -37.85 -2.61
C PRO A 697 18.53 -39.08 -3.11
N ARG A 698 19.22 -40.05 -3.71
CA ARG A 698 18.65 -41.33 -4.21
C ARG A 698 17.59 -41.22 -5.32
N SER A 699 17.43 -40.05 -5.94
CA SER A 699 16.55 -39.81 -7.10
C SER A 699 17.07 -40.32 -8.44
N GLY A 700 18.32 -40.81 -8.51
CA GLY A 700 18.93 -41.31 -9.75
C GLY A 700 19.90 -40.34 -10.43
N THR A 701 20.28 -39.23 -9.79
CA THR A 701 21.23 -38.25 -10.35
C THR A 701 22.57 -38.84 -10.79
N SER A 702 23.12 -39.85 -10.10
CA SER A 702 24.36 -40.51 -10.55
C SER A 702 24.17 -41.30 -11.85
N MET A 703 23.02 -41.93 -12.05
CA MET A 703 22.69 -42.63 -13.29
C MET A 703 22.57 -41.64 -14.44
N MET A 704 21.90 -40.50 -14.22
CA MET A 704 21.81 -39.44 -15.23
C MET A 704 23.18 -38.88 -15.61
N MET A 705 24.10 -38.70 -14.66
CA MET A 705 25.49 -38.31 -14.98
C MET A 705 26.20 -39.35 -15.87
N GLN A 706 25.94 -40.64 -15.67
CA GLN A 706 26.49 -41.72 -16.51
C GLN A 706 25.90 -41.71 -17.92
N ILE A 707 24.58 -41.51 -18.03
CA ILE A 707 23.86 -41.37 -19.30
C ILE A 707 24.49 -40.23 -20.10
N LEU A 708 24.61 -39.04 -19.51
CA LEU A 708 25.17 -37.87 -20.18
C LEU A 708 26.66 -38.04 -20.55
N SER A 709 27.45 -38.69 -19.68
CA SER A 709 28.86 -39.01 -19.97
C SER A 709 29.01 -40.01 -21.12
N ALA A 710 28.14 -41.03 -21.19
CA ALA A 710 28.16 -42.01 -22.28
C ALA A 710 27.74 -41.39 -23.63
N GLY A 711 26.91 -40.34 -23.58
CA GLY A 711 26.59 -39.50 -24.74
C GLY A 711 27.72 -38.59 -25.21
N GLY A 712 28.86 -38.55 -24.51
CA GLY A 712 30.01 -37.74 -24.87
C GLY A 712 30.02 -36.31 -24.30
N LEU A 713 29.15 -35.99 -23.33
CA LEU A 713 29.23 -34.70 -22.64
C LEU A 713 30.35 -34.67 -21.60
N ASP A 714 31.07 -33.56 -21.55
CA ASP A 714 32.14 -33.33 -20.57
C ASP A 714 31.58 -33.18 -19.16
N ILE A 715 32.01 -34.04 -18.25
CA ILE A 715 31.58 -34.03 -16.85
C ILE A 715 32.60 -33.32 -15.96
N LEU A 716 32.14 -32.34 -15.18
CA LEU A 716 32.93 -31.72 -14.12
C LEU A 716 32.88 -32.59 -12.85
N THR A 717 33.98 -33.25 -12.53
CA THR A 717 34.16 -34.12 -11.35
C THR A 717 35.62 -34.08 -10.89
N ASP A 718 35.85 -34.22 -9.58
CA ASP A 718 37.21 -34.28 -9.00
C ASP A 718 37.75 -35.71 -8.81
N LYS A 719 36.91 -36.72 -9.08
CA LYS A 719 37.21 -38.16 -8.96
C LYS A 719 37.72 -38.60 -7.57
N LYS A 720 37.46 -37.82 -6.50
CA LYS A 720 37.92 -38.15 -5.14
C LYS A 720 37.20 -39.34 -4.50
N ARG A 721 35.93 -39.58 -4.85
CA ARG A 721 35.10 -40.64 -4.28
C ARG A 721 35.08 -41.87 -5.18
N THR A 722 35.54 -43.00 -4.65
CA THR A 722 35.62 -44.29 -5.37
C THR A 722 34.27 -45.04 -5.37
N PRO A 723 34.05 -45.98 -6.30
CA PRO A 723 32.85 -46.84 -6.32
C PRO A 723 32.67 -47.68 -5.04
N ASP A 724 31.42 -47.98 -4.70
CA ASP A 724 31.03 -48.85 -3.58
C ASP A 724 29.83 -49.75 -3.94
N ASP A 725 29.39 -50.62 -3.02
CA ASP A 725 28.28 -51.56 -3.23
C ASP A 725 26.93 -50.88 -3.54
N ASN A 726 26.78 -49.61 -3.14
CA ASN A 726 25.57 -48.81 -3.38
C ASN A 726 25.61 -48.07 -4.72
N ASN A 727 26.80 -47.90 -5.30
CA ASN A 727 27.03 -47.28 -6.60
C ASN A 727 28.30 -47.84 -7.27
N PRO A 728 28.23 -49.05 -7.86
CA PRO A 728 29.40 -49.79 -8.35
C PRO A 728 30.06 -49.14 -9.57
N ARG A 729 29.42 -48.14 -10.19
CA ARG A 729 29.92 -47.39 -11.34
C ARG A 729 30.53 -46.02 -10.96
N GLY A 730 30.75 -45.76 -9.67
CA GLY A 730 31.47 -44.58 -9.18
C GLY A 730 30.63 -43.29 -9.11
N TYR A 731 31.22 -42.24 -8.55
CA TYR A 731 30.56 -40.97 -8.24
C TYR A 731 31.07 -39.81 -9.11
N PHE A 732 30.16 -38.92 -9.48
CA PHE A 732 30.42 -37.72 -10.29
C PHE A 732 30.31 -36.46 -9.42
N GLU A 733 30.93 -36.50 -8.25
CA GLU A 733 30.91 -35.38 -7.30
C GLU A 733 32.05 -34.41 -7.62
N TYR A 734 31.79 -33.12 -7.43
CA TYR A 734 32.80 -32.07 -7.48
C TYR A 734 32.75 -31.33 -6.15
N GLU A 735 33.77 -31.49 -5.30
CA GLU A 735 33.77 -31.01 -3.92
C GLU A 735 33.40 -29.52 -3.77
N PRO A 736 33.88 -28.59 -4.63
CA PRO A 736 33.50 -27.17 -4.54
C PRO A 736 32.00 -26.90 -4.61
N VAL A 737 31.20 -27.78 -5.22
CA VAL A 737 29.73 -27.68 -5.22
C VAL A 737 29.18 -27.60 -3.80
N LYS A 738 29.76 -28.33 -2.83
CA LYS A 738 29.29 -28.32 -1.43
C LYS A 738 29.39 -26.93 -0.79
N LYS A 739 30.23 -26.05 -1.33
CA LYS A 739 30.45 -24.68 -0.86
C LYS A 739 29.72 -23.63 -1.69
N LEU A 740 28.84 -24.00 -2.63
CA LEU A 740 28.16 -23.07 -3.55
C LEU A 740 27.43 -21.89 -2.86
N MET A 741 26.97 -22.09 -1.61
CA MET A 741 26.38 -21.01 -0.82
C MET A 741 27.34 -19.84 -0.55
N ILE A 742 28.63 -20.14 -0.41
CA ILE A 742 29.67 -19.22 0.07
C ILE A 742 30.70 -18.93 -1.03
N ASP A 743 31.06 -19.92 -1.84
CA ASP A 743 32.06 -19.83 -2.90
C ASP A 743 31.47 -20.23 -4.26
N LYS A 744 31.56 -19.29 -5.20
CA LYS A 744 31.02 -19.38 -6.58
C LYS A 744 32.13 -19.30 -7.63
N SER A 745 33.39 -19.23 -7.21
CA SER A 745 34.56 -18.98 -8.07
C SER A 745 34.83 -20.09 -9.10
N TRP A 746 34.30 -21.30 -8.86
CA TRP A 746 34.47 -22.44 -9.74
C TRP A 746 33.46 -22.50 -10.89
N LEU A 747 32.34 -21.77 -10.82
CA LEU A 747 31.29 -21.80 -11.85
C LEU A 747 31.79 -21.48 -13.28
N PRO A 748 32.75 -20.55 -13.50
CA PRO A 748 33.37 -20.37 -14.82
C PRO A 748 34.00 -21.64 -15.40
N GLN A 749 34.53 -22.55 -14.58
CA GLN A 749 35.13 -23.82 -15.02
C GLN A 749 34.07 -24.86 -15.42
N ALA A 750 32.82 -24.67 -14.98
CA ALA A 750 31.68 -25.51 -15.34
C ALA A 750 31.01 -25.09 -16.65
N LYS A 751 31.46 -23.99 -17.27
CA LYS A 751 30.92 -23.51 -18.55
C LYS A 751 31.06 -24.60 -19.62
N GLY A 752 29.94 -24.92 -20.28
CA GLY A 752 29.86 -25.95 -21.31
C GLY A 752 29.99 -27.39 -20.80
N LYS A 753 30.07 -27.60 -19.49
CA LYS A 753 30.18 -28.93 -18.86
C LYS A 753 28.92 -29.30 -18.09
N VAL A 754 28.79 -30.57 -17.78
CA VAL A 754 27.76 -31.11 -16.90
C VAL A 754 28.32 -31.19 -15.48
N VAL A 755 27.64 -30.57 -14.51
CA VAL A 755 28.00 -30.65 -13.10
C VAL A 755 26.82 -31.17 -12.28
N LYS A 756 27.11 -32.05 -11.32
CA LYS A 756 26.11 -32.55 -10.39
C LYS A 756 25.94 -31.58 -9.23
N VAL A 757 24.75 -30.99 -9.09
CA VAL A 757 24.41 -30.10 -7.97
C VAL A 757 23.18 -30.65 -7.26
N ILE A 758 23.30 -30.95 -5.96
CA ILE A 758 22.18 -31.43 -5.17
C ILE A 758 21.08 -30.35 -5.10
N ALA A 759 19.82 -30.78 -5.10
CA ALA A 759 18.68 -29.85 -5.17
C ALA A 759 18.77 -28.71 -4.13
N GLN A 760 19.27 -28.97 -2.93
CA GLN A 760 19.37 -27.98 -1.85
C GLN A 760 20.22 -26.75 -2.21
N LEU A 761 21.18 -26.91 -3.13
CA LEU A 761 22.14 -25.89 -3.49
C LEU A 761 21.77 -25.12 -4.76
N ILE A 762 20.77 -25.60 -5.50
CA ILE A 762 20.27 -24.95 -6.73
C ILE A 762 19.92 -23.47 -6.49
N PRO A 763 19.24 -23.07 -5.39
CA PRO A 763 18.88 -21.66 -5.17
C PRO A 763 20.03 -20.68 -4.94
N TYR A 764 21.28 -21.16 -4.86
CA TYR A 764 22.47 -20.35 -4.62
C TYR A 764 23.28 -20.08 -5.89
N LEU A 765 22.84 -20.63 -7.01
CA LEU A 765 23.42 -20.35 -8.32
C LEU A 765 23.22 -18.87 -8.66
N PRO A 766 24.26 -18.16 -9.11
CA PRO A 766 24.15 -16.76 -9.48
C PRO A 766 23.39 -16.60 -10.81
N SER A 767 22.66 -15.50 -10.93
CA SER A 767 21.83 -15.16 -12.10
C SER A 767 22.62 -14.81 -13.37
N ASN A 768 23.94 -14.68 -13.26
CA ASN A 768 24.83 -14.32 -14.37
C ASN A 768 25.34 -15.52 -15.17
N PHE A 769 24.65 -16.66 -15.18
CA PHE A 769 24.89 -17.81 -16.07
C PHE A 769 23.56 -18.38 -16.51
N ASN A 770 23.48 -18.99 -17.69
CA ASN A 770 22.36 -19.83 -18.07
C ASN A 770 22.54 -21.23 -17.50
N TYR A 771 21.45 -21.85 -17.05
CA TYR A 771 21.45 -23.21 -16.53
C TYR A 771 20.44 -24.07 -17.26
N LYS A 772 20.88 -25.21 -17.80
CA LYS A 772 19.99 -26.30 -18.23
C LYS A 772 19.98 -27.35 -17.14
N ILE A 773 18.90 -27.42 -16.36
CA ILE A 773 18.78 -28.33 -15.23
C ILE A 773 18.03 -29.59 -15.65
N VAL A 774 18.72 -30.72 -15.68
CA VAL A 774 18.12 -32.05 -15.76
C VAL A 774 17.78 -32.49 -14.34
N PHE A 775 16.51 -32.36 -13.98
CA PHE A 775 16.03 -32.62 -12.64
C PHE A 775 15.43 -34.03 -12.52
N MET A 776 16.10 -34.90 -11.77
CA MET A 776 15.64 -36.27 -11.53
C MET A 776 14.49 -36.30 -10.53
N ARG A 777 13.33 -36.79 -10.99
CA ARG A 777 12.15 -37.03 -10.15
C ARG A 777 12.03 -38.53 -9.89
N ARG A 778 11.75 -38.90 -8.65
CA ARG A 778 11.46 -40.28 -8.24
C ARG A 778 10.34 -40.22 -7.20
N PRO A 779 9.38 -41.16 -7.18
CA PRO A 779 8.34 -41.21 -6.16
C PRO A 779 8.94 -41.07 -4.76
N MET A 780 8.38 -40.15 -3.98
CA MET A 780 8.96 -39.76 -2.70
C MET A 780 9.05 -40.93 -1.72
N ASP A 781 8.08 -41.84 -1.74
CA ASP A 781 8.08 -43.05 -0.92
C ASP A 781 9.25 -43.98 -1.26
N GLU A 782 9.61 -44.12 -2.54
CA GLU A 782 10.80 -44.87 -2.95
C GLU A 782 12.11 -44.17 -2.57
N VAL A 783 12.16 -42.85 -2.71
CA VAL A 783 13.32 -42.03 -2.26
C VAL A 783 13.54 -42.23 -0.76
N LEU A 784 12.48 -42.18 0.04
CA LEU A 784 12.53 -42.36 1.48
C LEU A 784 12.93 -43.79 1.87
N LYS A 785 12.32 -44.81 1.25
CA LYS A 785 12.71 -46.23 1.43
C LYS A 785 14.19 -46.43 1.12
N SER A 786 14.65 -45.93 -0.03
CA SER A 786 16.07 -46.06 -0.42
C SER A 786 17.01 -45.29 0.52
N GLN A 787 16.58 -44.14 1.04
CA GLN A 787 17.38 -43.34 1.96
C GLN A 787 17.47 -44.01 3.34
N GLN A 788 16.40 -44.63 3.84
CA GLN A 788 16.41 -45.39 5.09
C GLN A 788 17.30 -46.64 5.02
N VAL A 789 17.26 -47.40 3.91
CA VAL A 789 18.17 -48.55 3.70
C VAL A 789 19.63 -48.09 3.71
N MET A 790 19.97 -47.01 3.00
CA MET A 790 21.33 -46.46 2.99
C MET A 790 21.81 -46.05 4.39
N LEU A 791 20.91 -45.56 5.24
CA LEU A 791 21.22 -45.16 6.61
C LEU A 791 21.22 -46.34 7.60
N GLY A 792 21.16 -47.59 7.13
CA GLY A 792 21.15 -48.79 7.97
C GLY A 792 19.85 -49.04 8.73
N LYS A 793 18.75 -48.36 8.35
CA LYS A 793 17.43 -48.45 9.01
C LYS A 793 16.52 -49.50 8.38
N GLU A 794 17.04 -50.68 8.12
CA GLU A 794 16.32 -51.75 7.42
C GLU A 794 15.10 -52.27 8.19
N LYS A 795 15.15 -52.23 9.54
CA LYS A 795 14.04 -52.61 10.41
C LYS A 795 12.83 -51.67 10.27
N ASP A 796 13.06 -50.38 10.06
CA ASP A 796 12.01 -49.35 9.89
C ASP A 796 11.31 -49.48 8.52
N VAL A 797 12.06 -49.91 7.50
CA VAL A 797 11.51 -50.18 6.17
C VAL A 797 10.63 -51.45 6.20
N LYS A 798 11.06 -52.49 6.93
CA LYS A 798 10.27 -53.73 7.13
C LYS A 798 8.99 -53.51 7.95
N SER A 799 9.00 -52.56 8.89
CA SER A 799 7.82 -52.21 9.71
C SER A 799 6.85 -51.23 9.02
N LYS A 800 7.12 -50.82 7.76
CA LYS A 800 6.34 -49.82 7.01
C LYS A 800 6.22 -48.46 7.73
N ALA A 801 7.16 -48.11 8.61
CA ALA A 801 7.13 -46.83 9.31
C ALA A 801 7.46 -45.67 8.35
N PHE A 802 6.51 -44.75 8.14
CA PHE A 802 6.67 -43.63 7.23
C PHE A 802 7.55 -42.50 7.83
N PRO A 803 8.69 -42.13 7.22
CA PRO A 803 9.62 -41.15 7.79
C PRO A 803 9.17 -39.71 7.53
N SER A 804 8.11 -39.28 8.22
CA SER A 804 7.43 -37.98 8.01
C SER A 804 8.36 -36.76 8.10
N GLY A 805 9.34 -36.75 9.02
CA GLY A 805 10.31 -35.67 9.15
C GLY A 805 11.23 -35.52 7.93
N LEU A 806 11.71 -36.64 7.39
CA LEU A 806 12.56 -36.65 6.20
C LEU A 806 11.75 -36.32 4.93
N ASN A 807 10.52 -36.85 4.83
CA ASN A 807 9.56 -36.51 3.78
C ASN A 807 9.32 -35.00 3.70
N ASN A 808 9.02 -34.37 4.83
CA ASN A 808 8.77 -32.94 4.91
C ASN A 808 10.00 -32.10 4.54
N ALA A 809 11.21 -32.55 4.93
CA ALA A 809 12.45 -31.88 4.57
C ALA A 809 12.71 -31.92 3.06
N PHE A 810 12.53 -33.09 2.43
CA PHE A 810 12.70 -33.27 0.99
C PHE A 810 11.63 -32.54 0.18
N GLN A 811 10.37 -32.55 0.63
CA GLN A 811 9.30 -31.80 -0.04
C GLN A 811 9.55 -30.28 0.02
N LYS A 812 9.96 -29.75 1.18
CA LYS A 812 10.33 -28.34 1.33
C LYS A 812 11.50 -27.96 0.43
N GLN A 813 12.48 -28.86 0.30
CA GLN A 813 13.63 -28.65 -0.57
C GLN A 813 13.21 -28.63 -2.04
N LEU A 814 12.37 -29.57 -2.49
CA LEU A 814 11.84 -29.58 -3.86
C LEU A 814 11.07 -28.29 -4.17
N ASN A 815 10.13 -27.91 -3.32
CA ASN A 815 9.32 -26.70 -3.55
C ASN A 815 10.19 -25.42 -3.61
N ARG A 816 11.18 -25.28 -2.71
CA ARG A 816 12.13 -24.15 -2.75
C ARG A 816 12.91 -24.12 -4.07
N VAL A 817 13.25 -25.28 -4.60
CA VAL A 817 13.98 -25.38 -5.86
C VAL A 817 13.07 -25.06 -7.03
N ASP A 818 11.85 -25.60 -7.05
CA ASP A 818 10.86 -25.38 -8.10
C ASP A 818 10.48 -23.89 -8.18
N GLU A 819 10.16 -23.25 -7.05
CA GLU A 819 9.89 -21.79 -6.98
C GLU A 819 11.07 -20.95 -7.43
N TRP A 820 12.28 -21.34 -6.99
CA TRP A 820 13.46 -20.60 -7.38
C TRP A 820 13.69 -20.74 -8.88
N ILE A 821 13.62 -21.95 -9.45
CA ILE A 821 13.72 -22.21 -10.89
C ILE A 821 12.67 -21.38 -11.65
N GLU A 822 11.40 -21.41 -11.24
CA GLU A 822 10.32 -20.64 -11.87
C GLU A 822 10.57 -19.11 -11.79
N SER A 823 11.21 -18.64 -10.71
CA SER A 823 11.57 -17.23 -10.53
C SER A 823 12.81 -16.81 -11.32
N GLN A 824 13.68 -17.74 -11.71
CA GLN A 824 14.91 -17.44 -12.43
C GLN A 824 14.65 -17.43 -13.94
N ALA A 825 15.09 -16.36 -14.60
CA ALA A 825 14.93 -16.19 -16.04
C ALA A 825 15.98 -16.95 -16.85
N ASN A 826 17.11 -17.28 -16.23
CA ASN A 826 18.30 -17.87 -16.82
C ASN A 826 18.35 -19.40 -16.63
N ILE A 827 17.19 -20.05 -16.41
CA ILE A 827 17.10 -21.47 -16.10
C ILE A 827 16.04 -22.14 -16.94
N ASP A 828 16.47 -23.16 -17.66
CA ASP A 828 15.60 -24.13 -18.30
C ASP A 828 15.67 -25.42 -17.49
N VAL A 829 14.53 -26.08 -17.27
CA VAL A 829 14.46 -27.32 -16.51
C VAL A 829 13.70 -28.40 -17.28
N ILE A 830 14.25 -29.61 -17.32
CA ILE A 830 13.51 -30.82 -17.70
C ILE A 830 13.42 -31.73 -16.50
N ASN A 831 12.22 -32.24 -16.23
CA ASN A 831 12.03 -33.26 -15.21
C ASN A 831 12.11 -34.63 -15.88
N ILE A 832 13.06 -35.47 -15.46
CA ILE A 832 13.18 -36.85 -15.93
C ILE A 832 12.75 -37.79 -14.81
N ASN A 833 11.76 -38.63 -15.09
CA ASN A 833 11.24 -39.57 -14.11
C ASN A 833 12.12 -40.83 -14.07
N TYR A 834 12.61 -41.17 -12.88
CA TYR A 834 13.49 -42.31 -12.64
C TYR A 834 12.86 -43.66 -13.04
N LYS A 835 11.54 -43.82 -12.88
CA LYS A 835 10.84 -45.03 -13.30
C LYS A 835 10.74 -45.13 -14.82
N ASP A 836 10.46 -44.01 -15.47
CA ASP A 836 10.14 -43.95 -16.89
C ASP A 836 11.43 -44.09 -17.72
N ILE A 837 12.53 -43.41 -17.31
CA ILE A 837 13.84 -43.57 -17.96
C ILE A 837 14.39 -45.01 -17.85
N ILE A 838 13.92 -45.82 -16.90
CA ILE A 838 14.34 -47.23 -16.76
C ILE A 838 13.41 -48.18 -17.53
N SER A 839 12.11 -47.90 -17.53
CA SER A 839 11.11 -48.79 -18.15
C SER A 839 10.93 -48.53 -19.64
N SER A 840 10.93 -47.26 -20.05
CA SER A 840 10.73 -46.76 -21.42
C SER A 840 11.78 -45.69 -21.75
N PRO A 841 13.07 -46.05 -21.81
CA PRO A 841 14.17 -45.08 -21.93
C PRO A 841 14.11 -44.23 -23.20
N GLU A 842 13.56 -44.73 -24.31
CA GLU A 842 13.58 -44.07 -25.61
C GLU A 842 12.93 -42.67 -25.56
N ASN A 843 11.69 -42.56 -25.05
CA ASN A 843 10.95 -41.29 -24.99
C ASN A 843 11.62 -40.25 -24.09
N GLU A 844 12.13 -40.69 -22.93
CA GLU A 844 12.80 -39.82 -21.96
C GLU A 844 14.17 -39.36 -22.49
N LEU A 845 14.88 -40.23 -23.22
CA LEU A 845 16.15 -39.88 -23.87
C LEU A 845 15.93 -38.93 -25.05
N GLU A 846 14.90 -39.12 -25.87
CA GLU A 846 14.54 -38.17 -26.95
C GLU A 846 14.23 -36.78 -26.39
N SER A 847 13.42 -36.72 -25.33
CA SER A 847 13.09 -35.47 -24.63
C SER A 847 14.33 -34.81 -24.02
N LEU A 848 15.23 -35.60 -23.45
CA LEU A 848 16.51 -35.14 -22.91
C LEU A 848 17.44 -34.57 -23.99
N VAL A 849 17.57 -35.25 -25.14
CA VAL A 849 18.39 -34.79 -26.27
C VAL A 849 17.84 -33.49 -26.84
N SER A 850 16.53 -33.42 -27.05
CA SER A 850 15.85 -32.20 -27.50
C SER A 850 16.04 -31.04 -26.52
N PHE A 851 15.90 -31.29 -25.22
CA PHE A 851 16.08 -30.26 -24.19
C PHE A 851 17.52 -29.73 -24.14
N LEU A 852 18.52 -30.62 -24.23
CA LEU A 852 19.92 -30.23 -24.18
C LEU A 852 20.38 -29.50 -25.44
N ASP A 853 19.73 -29.73 -26.58
CA ASP A 853 20.09 -29.18 -27.89
C ASP A 853 21.56 -29.53 -28.24
N LYS A 854 21.89 -30.82 -28.10
CA LYS A 854 23.22 -31.39 -28.36
C LYS A 854 23.08 -32.64 -29.23
N PRO A 855 24.02 -32.90 -30.16
CA PRO A 855 24.00 -34.08 -31.02
C PRO A 855 24.44 -35.32 -30.24
N LEU A 856 23.55 -35.86 -29.39
CA LEU A 856 23.80 -37.05 -28.59
C LEU A 856 23.15 -38.28 -29.23
N GLU A 857 23.89 -39.38 -29.36
CA GLU A 857 23.37 -40.64 -29.89
C GLU A 857 22.57 -41.40 -28.82
N ILE A 858 21.28 -41.61 -29.06
CA ILE A 858 20.35 -42.25 -28.12
C ILE A 858 20.83 -43.66 -27.71
N ASP A 859 21.39 -44.44 -28.62
CA ASP A 859 21.89 -45.79 -28.32
C ASP A 859 23.05 -45.78 -27.32
N LYS A 860 23.94 -44.78 -27.41
CA LYS A 860 25.03 -44.58 -26.44
C LYS A 860 24.48 -44.17 -25.07
N LEU A 861 23.53 -43.24 -25.04
CA LEU A 861 22.85 -42.82 -23.79
C LEU A 861 22.17 -44.02 -23.11
N LYS A 862 21.46 -44.84 -23.89
CA LYS A 862 20.71 -46.01 -23.43
C LYS A 862 21.62 -47.10 -22.85
N SER A 863 22.81 -47.28 -23.41
CA SER A 863 23.79 -48.28 -22.93
C SER A 863 24.21 -48.08 -21.46
N ALA A 864 24.09 -46.85 -20.94
CA ALA A 864 24.41 -46.52 -19.56
C ALA A 864 23.31 -46.91 -18.55
N ILE A 865 22.11 -47.28 -18.99
CA ILE A 865 20.96 -47.57 -18.14
C ILE A 865 21.00 -49.03 -17.66
N ASP A 866 21.15 -49.24 -16.35
CA ASP A 866 21.14 -50.57 -15.75
C ASP A 866 19.85 -50.81 -14.93
N LYS A 867 18.94 -51.62 -15.50
CA LYS A 867 17.66 -51.97 -14.87
C LYS A 867 17.84 -52.69 -13.51
N LYS A 868 18.97 -53.35 -13.27
CA LYS A 868 19.26 -54.08 -12.00
C LYS A 868 19.56 -53.14 -10.83
N LEU A 869 19.86 -51.86 -11.11
CA LEU A 869 20.13 -50.85 -10.08
C LEU A 869 18.85 -50.16 -9.55
N TYR A 870 17.68 -50.42 -10.16
CA TYR A 870 16.38 -49.96 -9.64
C TYR A 870 15.90 -50.83 -8.47
N ARG A 871 16.48 -50.59 -7.30
CA ARG A 871 16.15 -51.27 -6.02
C ARG A 871 15.16 -50.42 -5.21
N ASN A 872 14.30 -51.08 -4.40
CA ASN A 872 13.26 -50.46 -3.56
C ASN A 872 12.12 -49.77 -4.34
N LYS A 873 11.34 -50.58 -5.08
CA LYS A 873 10.15 -50.12 -5.83
C LYS A 873 8.94 -49.97 -4.91
N SER A 874 8.03 -49.08 -5.26
CA SER A 874 6.77 -48.90 -4.54
C SER A 874 5.75 -50.00 -4.80
#